data_AF-M1W490-F1
#
_entry.id   AF-M1W490-F1
#
_cell.length_a   1.000
_cell.length_b   1.000
_cell.length_c   1.000
_cell.angle_alpha   90.00
_cell.angle_beta   90.00
_cell.angle_gamma   90.00
#
_symmetry.space_group_name_H-M   'P 1'
#
loop_
_entity.id
_entity.type
_entity.pdbx_description
1 polymer ?
#
loop_
_entity_poly.entity_id
_entity_poly.type
_entity_poly.pdbx_seq_one_letter_code
_entity_poly.pdbx_strand_id
1 'polypeptide(L)'
;MKCTPMSSLLAVILGSSAALLSSAAASYSSGPGFDWLSPQPLWHLQYTQCYDGFECARIHMPLDWLNLTDTRTVTLAVLKVPATVPASDPRHGGTVIVNPGGPGDSGVVHMLKNGRYIQSMLDSPGRRFDVLSFDTRGVALSTPRADCYTSEAARRAAEWQARGARPLDGLDMAALKRALARTTAHGLQCAGYREEGIAFNMHEYTATASVARDMLRLVDETEILRRRAAMPDVLDAMESGMQQPLGGGGEGVDDVDDHDAGADGHDAGRTPRPRLQYYGTSYGTVLGNAFLSMFPGRVKRMILDGVVVADNWVLGDWEESAVDTHHAINYFYKTCFQAGTRCALRNDSDSSWHSIQQRVDVLVARLDEDPVPGATVDGPEVVIDGSDILDLMFGQLYSPLDFFESLSSTLAQAVRGNYTQLLAELVPPMSDNDAMYDIDRNNASNDTDSAVDAILRAYTWMAETFSSVACGDTPNLGHYPLSHWQHKLQKLHERYPRLGVLIAEQTLKCAGWQSHPKDRFAGPFRSPSPPPVPDSHDDDENDSRPSAPLLLLSTLYDPITPLDSARAVARSHPQSRVLVQNSLQQQRKQLTKIQTQGARIKKRHEKNQRQHSRVNMLVIGLTGSIATGKSTISSLLHSPPHQLPVIDADVLARKVVEPGTAGYVAIVKHFAPTTPDLLVPPSDSMPPNGPHGKGRPLDRPALGKRVFGDTPDLRRDRAVLNGIVHPAVRWEMLKALVGCYLRGCWAVVVDVPLLFESKLDRFCGTTLVVAVRDPDIQMRRLMERDAHLSKADAENRVKSQMDVRVKAARCLQRGEGNGVVLWNDGSRDELATSLDEAVRKLRRSSPDWWSWMLLACPPLAIAVSAWIFWQNTSINRRWEASQSEEKARL
;
A
#
# COMPACT_ATOMS: atom_id res chain seq x y z
N MET A 1 -68.08 28.86 13.53
CA MET A 1 -68.18 29.67 12.30
C MET A 1 -67.49 28.89 11.19
N LYS A 2 -68.27 28.24 10.29
CA LYS A 2 -68.38 28.57 8.83
C LYS A 2 -66.99 28.59 8.14
N CYS A 3 -66.65 27.83 7.10
CA CYS A 3 -67.39 27.14 6.04
C CYS A 3 -66.44 26.15 5.29
N THR A 4 -66.98 25.05 4.74
CA THR A 4 -66.46 24.30 3.57
C THR A 4 -66.80 25.05 2.26
N PRO A 5 -66.22 24.78 1.05
CA PRO A 5 -66.48 23.58 0.22
C PRO A 5 -65.22 23.05 -0.55
N MET A 6 -65.06 21.76 -0.87
CA MET A 6 -65.74 20.87 -1.84
C MET A 6 -65.37 21.05 -3.33
N SER A 7 -65.22 19.88 -4.00
CA SER A 7 -65.37 19.57 -5.45
C SER A 7 -64.06 19.21 -6.18
N SER A 8 -63.90 18.21 -7.03
CA SER A 8 -64.69 17.07 -7.57
C SER A 8 -63.70 16.27 -8.46
N LEU A 9 -63.56 14.93 -8.43
CA LEU A 9 -64.42 13.79 -8.83
C LEU A 9 -64.24 13.33 -10.30
N LEU A 10 -64.19 11.98 -10.45
CA LEU A 10 -64.30 11.07 -11.63
C LEU A 10 -63.05 10.78 -12.49
N ALA A 11 -62.79 9.55 -12.98
CA ALA A 11 -63.33 8.20 -12.73
C ALA A 11 -62.51 7.12 -13.50
N VAL A 12 -62.22 6.00 -12.81
CA VAL A 12 -62.51 4.56 -13.11
C VAL A 12 -62.10 3.96 -14.48
N ILE A 13 -61.37 2.81 -14.45
CA ILE A 13 -61.80 1.46 -14.93
C ILE A 13 -60.76 0.36 -14.54
N LEU A 14 -61.23 -0.55 -13.68
CA LEU A 14 -61.10 -2.03 -13.60
C LEU A 14 -59.84 -2.78 -14.08
N GLY A 15 -59.38 -3.74 -13.25
CA GLY A 15 -59.03 -5.08 -13.75
C GLY A 15 -57.76 -5.75 -13.21
N SER A 16 -57.91 -6.47 -12.09
CA SER A 16 -57.35 -7.82 -11.84
C SER A 16 -55.83 -8.07 -11.66
N SER A 17 -55.52 -8.65 -10.49
CA SER A 17 -54.47 -9.63 -10.20
C SER A 17 -53.02 -9.16 -9.99
N ALA A 18 -52.65 -8.90 -8.73
CA ALA A 18 -51.36 -9.32 -8.17
C ALA A 18 -51.43 -9.30 -6.63
N ALA A 19 -51.18 -10.46 -6.03
CA ALA A 19 -51.12 -10.68 -4.60
C ALA A 19 -49.85 -10.04 -3.99
N LEU A 20 -49.99 -9.63 -2.72
CA LEU A 20 -48.98 -9.60 -1.66
C LEU A 20 -47.56 -9.13 -2.03
N LEU A 21 -47.28 -7.85 -1.76
CA LEU A 21 -45.97 -7.37 -1.30
C LEU A 21 -46.24 -6.10 -0.48
N SER A 22 -46.59 -6.29 0.79
CA SER A 22 -46.59 -5.19 1.75
C SER A 22 -45.14 -4.86 2.05
N SER A 23 -44.69 -3.71 1.54
CA SER A 23 -43.43 -3.09 1.90
C SER A 23 -43.42 -2.83 3.41
N ALA A 24 -42.78 -3.70 4.18
CA ALA A 24 -42.37 -3.39 5.54
C ALA A 24 -41.24 -2.37 5.46
N ALA A 25 -41.61 -1.08 5.41
CA ALA A 25 -40.73 -0.05 5.92
C ALA A 25 -40.53 -0.35 7.41
N ALA A 26 -39.41 -0.99 7.73
CA ALA A 26 -39.01 -1.23 9.11
C ALA A 26 -38.83 0.13 9.78
N SER A 27 -39.76 0.46 10.67
CA SER A 27 -39.64 1.54 11.62
C SER A 27 -38.31 1.37 12.37
N TYR A 28 -37.38 2.31 12.20
CA TYR A 28 -36.16 2.39 13.01
C TYR A 28 -36.58 2.72 14.46
N SER A 29 -36.81 1.67 15.24
CA SER A 29 -36.84 1.73 16.68
C SER A 29 -35.40 1.82 17.17
N SER A 30 -35.08 2.84 17.97
CA SER A 30 -33.87 2.89 18.78
C SER A 30 -33.93 1.77 19.84
N GLY A 31 -33.56 0.56 19.42
CA GLY A 31 -33.44 -0.60 20.29
C GLY A 31 -32.24 -0.50 21.25
N PRO A 32 -32.16 -1.40 22.25
CA PRO A 32 -30.95 -1.56 23.06
C PRO A 32 -29.76 -1.91 22.16
N GLY A 33 -28.57 -1.54 22.61
CA GLY A 33 -27.31 -1.78 21.92
C GLY A 33 -27.04 -3.25 21.57
N PHE A 34 -26.09 -3.50 20.66
CA PHE A 34 -25.67 -4.87 20.32
C PHE A 34 -24.85 -5.47 21.46
N ASP A 35 -25.28 -6.63 21.98
CA ASP A 35 -24.57 -7.41 22.98
C ASP A 35 -23.63 -8.42 22.31
N TRP A 36 -22.32 -8.28 22.53
CA TRP A 36 -21.30 -9.14 21.93
C TRP A 36 -21.35 -10.60 22.40
N LEU A 37 -21.95 -10.88 23.56
CA LEU A 37 -22.13 -12.26 24.01
C LEU A 37 -23.40 -12.93 23.50
N SER A 38 -24.30 -12.17 22.89
CA SER A 38 -25.54 -12.71 22.33
C SER A 38 -25.32 -13.80 21.26
N PRO A 39 -24.32 -13.72 20.35
CA PRO A 39 -24.03 -14.82 19.43
C PRO A 39 -23.41 -15.99 20.21
N GLN A 40 -24.01 -17.18 20.07
CA GLN A 40 -23.43 -18.39 20.65
C GLN A 40 -22.15 -18.77 19.89
N PRO A 41 -21.06 -19.14 20.58
CA PRO A 41 -19.87 -19.63 19.91
C PRO A 41 -20.14 -21.02 19.33
N LEU A 42 -19.79 -21.21 18.06
CA LEU A 42 -20.05 -22.46 17.33
C LEU A 42 -18.78 -22.98 16.66
N TRP A 43 -18.78 -24.27 16.32
CA TRP A 43 -17.71 -24.88 15.52
C TRP A 43 -17.84 -24.59 14.02
N HIS A 44 -18.82 -23.82 13.60
CA HIS A 44 -18.94 -23.31 12.24
C HIS A 44 -19.31 -21.83 12.31
N LEU A 45 -19.03 -21.11 11.24
CA LEU A 45 -19.27 -19.67 11.21
C LEU A 45 -20.78 -19.40 11.03
N GLN A 46 -21.37 -18.69 11.99
CA GLN A 46 -22.76 -18.25 11.91
C GLN A 46 -22.84 -16.76 12.22
N TYR A 47 -23.24 -15.98 11.22
CA TYR A 47 -23.35 -14.54 11.34
C TYR A 47 -24.71 -14.11 11.89
N THR A 48 -24.68 -13.08 12.72
CA THR A 48 -25.84 -12.29 13.12
C THR A 48 -25.59 -10.82 12.77
N GLN A 49 -26.66 -10.08 12.48
CA GLN A 49 -26.56 -8.64 12.26
C GLN A 49 -26.11 -7.96 13.56
N CYS A 50 -25.13 -7.08 13.44
CA CYS A 50 -24.57 -6.35 14.57
C CYS A 50 -24.20 -4.94 14.14
N TYR A 51 -24.36 -3.98 15.05
CA TYR A 51 -24.11 -2.56 14.79
C TYR A 51 -24.82 -2.08 13.50
N ASP A 52 -24.52 -0.87 13.03
CA ASP A 52 -25.10 -0.38 11.77
C ASP A 52 -24.52 -1.15 10.56
N GLY A 53 -25.17 -2.24 10.14
CA GLY A 53 -24.90 -2.93 8.87
C GLY A 53 -23.63 -3.79 8.83
N PHE A 54 -23.17 -4.29 9.98
CA PHE A 54 -22.11 -5.29 10.06
C PHE A 54 -22.70 -6.66 10.39
N GLU A 55 -21.90 -7.70 10.18
CA GLU A 55 -22.22 -9.08 10.54
C GLU A 55 -21.17 -9.63 11.51
N CYS A 56 -21.60 -10.08 12.68
CA CYS A 56 -20.72 -10.57 13.75
C CYS A 56 -20.94 -12.06 13.98
N ALA A 57 -19.87 -12.74 14.39
CA ALA A 57 -19.90 -14.16 14.73
C ALA A 57 -18.89 -14.48 15.83
N ARG A 58 -19.14 -15.59 16.53
CA ARG A 58 -18.19 -16.20 17.48
C ARG A 58 -17.94 -17.63 17.06
N ILE A 59 -16.67 -18.01 16.92
CA ILE A 59 -16.28 -19.32 16.40
C ILE A 59 -15.28 -20.01 17.32
N HIS A 60 -15.58 -21.25 17.72
CA HIS A 60 -14.68 -22.11 18.47
C HIS A 60 -13.55 -22.61 17.59
N MET A 61 -12.31 -22.49 18.04
CA MET A 61 -11.08 -23.06 17.50
C MET A 61 -10.50 -24.03 18.53
N PRO A 62 -9.77 -25.08 18.12
CA PRO A 62 -8.98 -25.91 19.04
C PRO A 62 -7.95 -25.06 19.78
N LEU A 63 -7.73 -25.29 21.07
CA LEU A 63 -6.67 -24.58 21.81
C LEU A 63 -5.29 -24.93 21.26
N ASP A 64 -5.01 -26.20 21.01
CA ASP A 64 -3.73 -26.66 20.50
C ASP A 64 -3.92 -27.32 19.13
N TRP A 65 -3.42 -26.68 18.08
CA TRP A 65 -3.48 -27.23 16.73
C TRP A 65 -2.58 -28.44 16.50
N LEU A 66 -1.60 -28.67 17.37
CA LEU A 66 -0.65 -29.78 17.28
C LEU A 66 -1.07 -30.99 18.15
N ASN A 67 -2.04 -30.80 19.06
CA ASN A 67 -2.56 -31.86 19.91
C ASN A 67 -4.06 -32.07 19.69
N LEU A 68 -4.40 -32.99 18.78
CA LEU A 68 -5.78 -33.29 18.43
C LEU A 68 -6.59 -33.99 19.54
N THR A 69 -5.93 -34.46 20.60
CA THR A 69 -6.62 -35.03 21.77
C THR A 69 -7.06 -33.97 22.77
N ASP A 70 -6.58 -32.74 22.60
CA ASP A 70 -6.96 -31.61 23.44
C ASP A 70 -8.37 -31.13 23.09
N THR A 71 -9.27 -31.21 24.05
CA THR A 71 -10.67 -30.79 23.90
C THR A 71 -10.90 -29.32 24.26
N ARG A 72 -9.87 -28.64 24.78
CA ARG A 72 -9.95 -27.23 25.15
C ARG A 72 -10.03 -26.37 23.90
N THR A 73 -10.69 -25.21 24.02
CA THR A 73 -10.98 -24.34 22.89
C THR A 73 -10.58 -22.89 23.15
N VAL A 74 -10.43 -22.16 22.06
CA VAL A 74 -10.38 -20.69 22.01
C VAL A 74 -11.57 -20.23 21.18
N THR A 75 -12.25 -19.18 21.60
CA THR A 75 -13.34 -18.58 20.84
C THR A 75 -12.86 -17.29 20.20
N LEU A 76 -12.93 -17.21 18.88
CA LEU A 76 -12.58 -16.01 18.14
C LEU A 76 -13.81 -15.13 17.90
N ALA A 77 -13.62 -13.83 18.15
CA ALA A 77 -14.53 -12.76 17.78
C ALA A 77 -14.31 -12.36 16.32
N VAL A 78 -15.36 -12.44 15.49
CA VAL A 78 -15.29 -12.16 14.04
C VAL A 78 -16.29 -11.07 13.67
N LEU A 79 -15.85 -10.12 12.85
CA LEU A 79 -16.71 -9.08 12.29
C LEU A 79 -16.49 -8.95 10.78
N LYS A 80 -17.58 -8.89 10.03
CA LYS A 80 -17.61 -8.78 8.57
C LYS A 80 -18.43 -7.56 8.12
N VAL A 81 -17.91 -6.84 7.14
CA VAL A 81 -18.68 -5.92 6.29
C VAL A 81 -19.14 -6.72 5.08
N PRO A 82 -20.44 -6.99 4.93
CA PRO A 82 -20.94 -7.80 3.82
C PRO A 82 -20.75 -7.08 2.49
N ALA A 83 -20.53 -7.85 1.41
CA ALA A 83 -20.48 -7.32 0.05
C ALA A 83 -21.79 -6.60 -0.30
N THR A 84 -21.69 -5.56 -1.14
CA THR A 84 -22.87 -4.80 -1.62
C THR A 84 -23.73 -5.55 -2.63
N VAL A 85 -23.37 -6.80 -2.95
CA VAL A 85 -24.10 -7.71 -3.85
C VAL A 85 -24.23 -9.08 -3.19
N PRO A 86 -25.30 -9.85 -3.48
CA PRO A 86 -25.46 -11.20 -2.96
C PRO A 86 -24.32 -12.14 -3.38
N ALA A 87 -24.11 -13.22 -2.61
CA ALA A 87 -23.11 -14.25 -2.90
C ALA A 87 -23.30 -14.93 -4.28
N SER A 88 -24.54 -14.99 -4.78
CA SER A 88 -24.89 -15.51 -6.11
C SER A 88 -24.58 -14.55 -7.27
N ASP A 89 -24.28 -13.28 -6.98
CA ASP A 89 -23.96 -12.29 -8.01
C ASP A 89 -22.55 -12.56 -8.58
N PRO A 90 -22.37 -12.60 -9.92
CA PRO A 90 -21.06 -12.81 -10.53
C PRO A 90 -20.00 -11.75 -10.15
N ARG A 91 -20.44 -10.57 -9.71
CA ARG A 91 -19.55 -9.50 -9.22
C ARG A 91 -19.03 -9.79 -7.81
N HIS A 92 -19.54 -10.78 -7.10
CA HIS A 92 -19.04 -11.13 -5.77
C HIS A 92 -17.58 -11.62 -5.87
N GLY A 93 -16.66 -10.85 -5.27
CA GLY A 93 -15.22 -11.08 -5.25
C GLY A 93 -14.76 -12.11 -4.23
N GLY A 94 -15.65 -12.54 -3.35
CA GLY A 94 -15.33 -13.39 -2.20
C GLY A 94 -14.93 -12.55 -0.99
N THR A 95 -14.36 -13.21 0.01
CA THR A 95 -13.98 -12.58 1.28
C THR A 95 -12.52 -12.17 1.28
N VAL A 96 -12.25 -10.94 1.71
CA VAL A 96 -10.91 -10.43 2.03
C VAL A 96 -10.76 -10.38 3.55
N ILE A 97 -9.83 -11.16 4.09
CA ILE A 97 -9.49 -11.15 5.52
C ILE A 97 -8.47 -10.04 5.77
N VAL A 98 -8.74 -9.20 6.75
CA VAL A 98 -7.93 -8.05 7.14
C VAL A 98 -7.37 -8.27 8.54
N ASN A 99 -6.12 -7.88 8.79
CA ASN A 99 -5.55 -7.84 10.14
C ASN A 99 -4.81 -6.51 10.39
N PRO A 100 -5.13 -5.79 11.48
CA PRO A 100 -4.57 -4.47 11.77
C PRO A 100 -3.11 -4.50 12.25
N GLY A 101 -2.62 -5.62 12.76
CA GLY A 101 -1.30 -5.71 13.38
C GLY A 101 -1.32 -5.57 14.90
N GLY A 102 -0.42 -4.74 15.45
CA GLY A 102 -0.12 -4.66 16.88
C GLY A 102 1.25 -5.31 17.16
N PRO A 103 1.34 -6.64 17.39
CA PRO A 103 0.26 -7.59 17.67
C PRO A 103 -0.58 -7.17 18.88
N GLY A 104 -1.84 -7.61 18.92
CA GLY A 104 -2.77 -7.24 19.99
C GLY A 104 -3.82 -6.21 19.59
N ASP A 105 -3.73 -5.58 18.42
CA ASP A 105 -4.82 -4.70 17.94
C ASP A 105 -6.08 -5.54 17.66
N SER A 106 -7.23 -5.07 18.14
CA SER A 106 -8.53 -5.71 17.85
C SER A 106 -8.90 -5.55 16.38
N GLY A 107 -9.10 -6.68 15.69
CA GLY A 107 -9.66 -6.73 14.34
C GLY A 107 -11.11 -6.24 14.30
N VAL A 108 -11.89 -6.49 15.36
CA VAL A 108 -13.27 -5.98 15.48
C VAL A 108 -13.27 -4.45 15.55
N VAL A 109 -12.48 -3.84 16.44
CA VAL A 109 -12.35 -2.39 16.53
C VAL A 109 -11.84 -1.79 15.22
N HIS A 110 -10.89 -2.47 14.57
CA HIS A 110 -10.37 -2.04 13.27
C HIS A 110 -11.47 -1.99 12.20
N MET A 111 -12.34 -2.99 12.15
CA MET A 111 -13.43 -3.04 11.18
C MET A 111 -14.54 -2.05 11.48
N LEU A 112 -14.88 -1.81 12.75
CA LEU A 112 -15.82 -0.75 13.13
C LEU A 112 -15.34 0.63 12.69
N LYS A 113 -14.03 0.92 12.83
CA LYS A 113 -13.42 2.19 12.42
C LYS A 113 -13.23 2.30 10.90
N ASN A 114 -12.73 1.24 10.26
CA ASN A 114 -12.14 1.33 8.92
C ASN A 114 -12.74 0.34 7.90
N GLY A 115 -13.59 -0.60 8.31
CA GLY A 115 -14.05 -1.70 7.46
C GLY A 115 -14.73 -1.23 6.17
N ARG A 116 -15.64 -0.24 6.27
CA ARG A 116 -16.29 0.37 5.09
C ARG A 116 -15.32 1.12 4.19
N TYR A 117 -14.32 1.79 4.77
CA TYR A 117 -13.27 2.45 4.00
C TYR A 117 -12.44 1.43 3.22
N ILE A 118 -12.03 0.35 3.87
CA ILE A 118 -11.28 -0.75 3.24
C ILE A 118 -12.11 -1.41 2.14
N GLN A 119 -13.39 -1.69 2.38
CA GLN A 119 -14.30 -2.20 1.34
C GLN A 119 -14.35 -1.24 0.14
N SER A 120 -14.43 0.07 0.37
CA SER A 120 -14.43 1.06 -0.73
C SER A 120 -13.13 1.11 -1.54
N MET A 121 -12.00 0.73 -0.94
CA MET A 121 -10.71 0.63 -1.63
C MET A 121 -10.60 -0.66 -2.46
N LEU A 122 -11.19 -1.76 -1.97
CA LEU A 122 -11.16 -3.06 -2.62
C LEU A 122 -12.20 -3.18 -3.74
N ASP A 123 -13.37 -2.58 -3.55
CA ASP A 123 -14.49 -2.64 -4.47
C ASP A 123 -14.20 -1.90 -5.79
N SER A 124 -14.61 -2.52 -6.88
CA SER A 124 -14.58 -1.95 -8.23
C SER A 124 -15.91 -2.17 -8.95
N PRO A 125 -16.22 -1.48 -10.05
CA PRO A 125 -17.48 -1.68 -10.76
C PRO A 125 -17.78 -3.15 -11.13
N GLY A 126 -16.75 -3.97 -11.34
CA GLY A 126 -16.87 -5.39 -11.67
C GLY A 126 -16.67 -6.37 -10.52
N ARG A 127 -16.24 -5.92 -9.32
CA ARG A 127 -15.98 -6.78 -8.17
C ARG A 127 -16.37 -6.12 -6.84
N ARG A 128 -17.12 -6.84 -6.01
CA ARG A 128 -17.57 -6.43 -4.68
C ARG A 128 -17.17 -7.46 -3.64
N PHE A 129 -16.55 -7.05 -2.54
CA PHE A 129 -15.98 -7.99 -1.58
C PHE A 129 -16.68 -7.95 -0.22
N ASP A 130 -16.79 -9.13 0.39
CA ASP A 130 -16.92 -9.21 1.84
C ASP A 130 -15.57 -8.81 2.44
N VAL A 131 -15.57 -7.97 3.48
CA VAL A 131 -14.34 -7.62 4.21
C VAL A 131 -14.49 -8.11 5.64
N LEU A 132 -13.60 -9.00 6.06
CA LEU A 132 -13.68 -9.68 7.35
C LEU A 132 -12.43 -9.39 8.17
N SER A 133 -12.58 -9.16 9.46
CA SER A 133 -11.48 -9.25 10.42
C SER A 133 -11.93 -10.03 11.65
N PHE A 134 -10.97 -10.36 12.49
CA PHE A 134 -11.19 -11.10 13.72
C PHE A 134 -10.18 -10.68 14.77
N ASP A 135 -10.58 -10.76 16.03
CA ASP A 135 -9.64 -10.64 17.14
C ASP A 135 -8.89 -11.97 17.26
N THR A 136 -7.56 -11.94 17.22
CA THR A 136 -6.75 -13.17 17.33
C THR A 136 -6.89 -13.76 18.74
N ARG A 137 -6.37 -14.97 18.93
CA ARG A 137 -6.35 -15.65 20.23
C ARG A 137 -5.84 -14.73 21.34
N GLY A 138 -6.61 -14.55 22.42
CA GLY A 138 -6.23 -13.72 23.57
C GLY A 138 -6.43 -12.21 23.41
N VAL A 139 -6.84 -11.73 22.23
CA VAL A 139 -7.04 -10.31 21.91
C VAL A 139 -8.48 -9.89 22.18
N ALA A 140 -8.66 -8.78 22.90
CA ALA A 140 -9.92 -8.06 23.04
C ALA A 140 -11.15 -8.94 23.30
N LEU A 141 -12.01 -9.16 22.28
CA LEU A 141 -13.28 -9.87 22.43
C LEU A 141 -13.16 -11.39 22.23
N SER A 142 -11.97 -11.89 21.91
CA SER A 142 -11.67 -13.32 21.84
C SER A 142 -11.31 -13.87 23.22
N THR A 143 -11.79 -15.07 23.53
CA THR A 143 -11.61 -15.69 24.85
C THR A 143 -10.97 -17.08 24.75
N PRO A 144 -10.18 -17.53 25.74
CA PRO A 144 -9.74 -16.79 26.93
C PRO A 144 -8.79 -15.62 26.64
N ARG A 145 -8.66 -14.70 27.60
CA ARG A 145 -7.82 -13.50 27.54
C ARG A 145 -6.35 -13.84 27.76
N ALA A 146 -5.46 -13.23 26.98
CA ALA A 146 -4.01 -13.27 27.22
C ALA A 146 -3.58 -12.16 28.19
N ASP A 147 -4.16 -12.19 29.39
CA ASP A 147 -3.93 -11.20 30.45
C ASP A 147 -2.87 -11.72 31.46
N CYS A 148 -2.35 -10.84 32.31
CA CYS A 148 -1.43 -11.17 33.40
C CYS A 148 -1.96 -10.77 34.78
N TYR A 149 -3.09 -10.06 34.86
CA TYR A 149 -3.60 -9.49 36.11
C TYR A 149 -5.02 -9.94 36.41
N THR A 150 -5.28 -10.30 37.68
CA THR A 150 -6.62 -10.68 38.15
C THR A 150 -7.49 -9.48 38.51
N SER A 151 -6.93 -8.27 38.55
CA SER A 151 -7.66 -7.04 38.80
C SER A 151 -6.95 -5.83 38.19
N GLU A 152 -7.72 -4.81 37.81
CA GLU A 152 -7.18 -3.55 37.28
C GLU A 152 -6.37 -2.78 38.32
N ALA A 153 -6.66 -2.92 39.61
CA ALA A 153 -5.84 -2.35 40.67
C ALA A 153 -4.41 -2.92 40.65
N ALA A 154 -4.26 -4.22 40.43
CA ALA A 154 -2.95 -4.87 40.31
C ALA A 154 -2.21 -4.45 39.04
N ARG A 155 -2.92 -4.34 37.91
CA ARG A 155 -2.36 -3.81 36.64
C ARG A 155 -1.84 -2.40 36.82
N ARG A 156 -2.68 -1.49 37.32
CA ARG A 156 -2.32 -0.09 37.58
C ARG A 156 -1.12 0.01 38.53
N ALA A 157 -1.08 -0.78 39.61
CA ALA A 157 0.07 -0.80 40.50
C ALA A 157 1.38 -1.15 39.79
N ALA A 158 1.34 -2.12 38.86
CA ALA A 158 2.50 -2.49 38.06
C ALA A 158 2.89 -1.41 37.03
N GLU A 159 1.92 -0.76 36.37
CA GLU A 159 2.14 0.37 35.46
C GLU A 159 2.82 1.54 36.18
N TRP A 160 2.34 1.90 37.38
CA TRP A 160 2.93 2.97 38.18
C TRP A 160 4.33 2.60 38.71
N GLN A 161 4.55 1.34 39.07
CA GLN A 161 5.88 0.86 39.41
C GLN A 161 6.85 0.94 38.23
N ALA A 162 6.38 0.65 37.01
CA ALA A 162 7.18 0.76 35.79
C ALA A 162 7.53 2.22 35.49
N ARG A 163 6.56 3.14 35.61
CA ARG A 163 6.75 4.57 35.39
C ARG A 163 7.66 5.22 36.43
N GLY A 164 7.54 4.82 37.70
CA GLY A 164 8.41 5.31 38.77
C GLY A 164 9.85 4.77 38.69
N ALA A 165 10.14 3.85 37.77
CA ALA A 165 11.49 3.37 37.56
C ALA A 165 12.30 4.37 36.72
N ARG A 166 13.56 4.58 37.11
CA ARG A 166 14.51 5.38 36.33
C ARG A 166 14.53 4.90 34.86
N PRO A 167 14.39 5.82 33.87
CA PRO A 167 14.50 5.49 32.46
C PRO A 167 15.82 4.77 32.16
N LEU A 168 15.79 3.90 31.15
CA LEU A 168 17.01 3.29 30.64
C LEU A 168 17.84 4.38 29.95
N ASP A 169 18.93 4.81 30.59
CA ASP A 169 19.99 5.54 29.90
C ASP A 169 21.02 4.50 29.38
N GLY A 170 21.56 4.72 28.17
CA GLY A 170 22.35 3.72 27.44
C GLY A 170 23.65 3.25 28.13
N LEU A 171 23.96 3.76 29.33
CA LEU A 171 25.21 3.52 30.05
C LEU A 171 25.01 3.19 31.55
N ASP A 172 23.82 3.37 32.14
CA ASP A 172 23.53 3.05 33.55
C ASP A 172 23.21 1.57 33.73
N MET A 173 24.23 0.84 34.19
CA MET A 173 24.12 -0.59 34.51
C MET A 173 23.14 -0.89 35.65
N ALA A 174 22.87 0.04 36.56
CA ALA A 174 21.88 -0.16 37.62
C ALA A 174 20.45 -0.07 37.07
N ALA A 175 20.19 0.87 36.16
CA ALA A 175 18.92 0.95 35.44
C ALA A 175 18.68 -0.31 34.61
N LEU A 176 19.68 -0.78 33.85
CA LEU A 176 19.57 -2.01 33.04
C LEU A 176 19.28 -3.25 33.89
N LYS A 177 20.02 -3.46 34.99
CA LYS A 177 19.78 -4.60 35.90
C LYS A 177 18.37 -4.57 36.49
N ARG A 178 17.88 -3.39 36.88
CA ARG A 178 16.50 -3.23 37.38
C ARG A 178 15.47 -3.49 36.29
N ALA A 179 15.69 -3.02 35.07
CA ALA A 179 14.79 -3.27 33.96
C ALA A 179 14.67 -4.77 33.65
N LEU A 180 15.79 -5.49 33.56
CA LEU A 180 15.81 -6.95 33.40
C LEU A 180 15.09 -7.69 34.54
N ALA A 181 15.29 -7.24 35.79
CA ALA A 181 14.57 -7.81 36.92
C ALA A 181 13.06 -7.58 36.83
N ARG A 182 12.63 -6.38 36.41
CA ARG A 182 11.20 -6.07 36.18
C ARG A 182 10.60 -6.92 35.07
N THR A 183 11.31 -7.09 33.95
CA THR A 183 10.82 -7.93 32.84
C THR A 183 10.66 -9.39 33.28
N THR A 184 11.56 -9.89 34.13
CA THR A 184 11.45 -11.25 34.70
C THR A 184 10.28 -11.36 35.67
N ALA A 185 10.09 -10.37 36.55
CA ALA A 185 8.94 -10.33 37.46
C ALA A 185 7.60 -10.31 36.70
N HIS A 186 7.51 -9.49 35.64
CA HIS A 186 6.35 -9.46 34.76
C HIS A 186 6.12 -10.80 34.04
N GLY A 187 7.18 -11.42 33.50
CA GLY A 187 7.07 -12.73 32.87
C GLY A 187 6.60 -13.83 33.82
N LEU A 188 7.04 -13.82 35.09
CA LEU A 188 6.57 -14.73 36.13
C LEU A 188 5.09 -14.50 36.48
N GLN A 189 4.67 -13.23 36.56
CA GLN A 189 3.28 -12.85 36.78
C GLN A 189 2.37 -13.41 35.68
N CYS A 190 2.72 -13.17 34.41
CA CYS A 190 2.00 -13.71 33.25
C CYS A 190 2.03 -15.25 33.21
N ALA A 191 3.14 -15.88 33.58
CA ALA A 191 3.23 -17.35 33.62
C ALA A 191 2.30 -17.96 34.68
N GLY A 192 2.09 -17.27 35.80
CA GLY A 192 1.21 -17.68 36.89
C GLY A 192 -0.27 -17.34 36.67
N TYR A 193 -0.58 -16.35 35.83
CA TYR A 193 -1.96 -15.89 35.61
C TYR A 193 -2.83 -16.93 34.91
N ARG A 194 -4.08 -17.07 35.36
CA ARG A 194 -5.14 -17.85 34.72
C ARG A 194 -6.44 -17.07 34.83
N GLU A 195 -7.18 -16.99 33.73
CA GLU A 195 -8.55 -16.46 33.76
C GLU A 195 -9.45 -17.37 34.59
N GLU A 196 -10.47 -16.79 35.23
CA GLU A 196 -11.40 -17.55 36.07
C GLU A 196 -12.05 -18.69 35.27
N GLY A 197 -12.01 -19.91 35.83
CA GLY A 197 -12.52 -21.11 35.16
C GLY A 197 -11.60 -21.71 34.08
N ILE A 198 -10.45 -21.09 33.79
CA ILE A 198 -9.50 -21.56 32.77
C ILE A 198 -8.25 -22.17 33.43
N ALA A 199 -8.01 -23.46 33.20
CA ALA A 199 -6.91 -24.20 33.86
C ALA A 199 -5.53 -24.02 33.21
N PHE A 200 -5.44 -23.34 32.07
CA PHE A 200 -4.22 -23.25 31.25
C PHE A 200 -3.77 -21.83 31.02
N ASN A 201 -2.47 -21.66 30.73
CA ASN A 201 -1.94 -20.36 30.40
C ASN A 201 -2.26 -20.01 28.95
N MET A 202 -3.08 -18.98 28.72
CA MET A 202 -3.40 -18.55 27.37
C MET A 202 -2.16 -18.10 26.59
N HIS A 203 -1.14 -17.57 27.26
CA HIS A 203 0.08 -17.08 26.61
C HIS A 203 0.83 -18.14 25.80
N GLU A 204 0.72 -19.43 26.16
CA GLU A 204 1.38 -20.53 25.45
C GLU A 204 0.77 -20.82 24.06
N TYR A 205 -0.39 -20.23 23.74
CA TYR A 205 -1.21 -20.56 22.56
C TYR A 205 -1.51 -19.37 21.65
N THR A 206 -0.81 -18.24 21.85
CA THR A 206 -1.05 -16.97 21.11
C THR A 206 -0.11 -16.72 19.94
N ALA A 207 0.94 -17.54 19.79
CA ALA A 207 1.96 -17.36 18.75
C ALA A 207 1.38 -17.37 17.33
N THR A 208 2.07 -16.68 16.41
CA THR A 208 1.63 -16.42 15.04
C THR A 208 1.28 -17.70 14.27
N ALA A 209 1.98 -18.81 14.53
CA ALA A 209 1.73 -20.10 13.89
C ALA A 209 0.32 -20.63 14.18
N SER A 210 -0.15 -20.51 15.43
CA SER A 210 -1.51 -20.92 15.81
C SER A 210 -2.57 -20.02 15.14
N VAL A 211 -2.30 -18.72 15.06
CA VAL A 211 -3.20 -17.76 14.41
C VAL A 211 -3.27 -17.99 12.89
N ALA A 212 -2.17 -18.36 12.24
CA ALA A 212 -2.18 -18.72 10.82
C ALA A 212 -3.07 -19.94 10.52
N ARG A 213 -3.15 -20.90 11.45
CA ARG A 213 -4.06 -22.06 11.36
C ARG A 213 -5.52 -21.67 11.62
N ASP A 214 -5.78 -20.72 12.52
CA ASP A 214 -7.11 -20.16 12.69
C ASP A 214 -7.59 -19.47 11.41
N MET A 215 -6.72 -18.68 10.77
CA MET A 215 -7.01 -18.05 9.48
C MET A 215 -7.34 -19.07 8.41
N LEU A 216 -6.62 -20.21 8.38
CA LEU A 216 -6.88 -21.26 7.41
C LEU A 216 -8.30 -21.79 7.55
N ARG A 217 -8.74 -22.03 8.78
CA ARG A 217 -10.11 -22.46 9.06
C ARG A 217 -11.15 -21.39 8.72
N LEU A 218 -10.87 -20.11 9.00
CA LEU A 218 -11.76 -19.01 8.59
C LEU A 218 -11.92 -18.93 7.06
N VAL A 219 -10.86 -19.21 6.30
CA VAL A 219 -10.92 -19.28 4.83
C VAL A 219 -11.86 -20.40 4.37
N ASP A 220 -11.80 -21.57 5.01
CA ASP A 220 -12.68 -22.70 4.70
C ASP A 220 -14.15 -22.38 5.04
N GLU A 221 -14.41 -21.87 6.24
CA GLU A 221 -15.76 -21.54 6.72
C GLU A 221 -16.44 -20.44 5.89
N THR A 222 -15.70 -19.38 5.54
CA THR A 222 -16.26 -18.30 4.71
C THR A 222 -16.61 -18.77 3.30
N GLU A 223 -15.85 -19.71 2.73
CA GLU A 223 -16.14 -20.29 1.43
C GLU A 223 -17.34 -21.25 1.49
N ILE A 224 -17.47 -22.05 2.57
CA ILE A 224 -18.65 -22.91 2.80
C ILE A 224 -19.92 -22.06 2.81
N LEU A 225 -19.94 -20.97 3.59
CA LEU A 225 -21.09 -20.06 3.68
C LEU A 225 -21.41 -19.42 2.33
N ARG A 226 -20.39 -18.97 1.59
CA ARG A 226 -20.57 -18.37 0.26
C ARG A 226 -21.21 -19.35 -0.71
N ARG A 227 -20.74 -20.59 -0.76
CA ARG A 227 -21.29 -21.64 -1.64
C ARG A 227 -22.73 -21.98 -1.28
N ARG A 228 -23.04 -22.14 0.00
CA ARG A 228 -24.42 -22.38 0.48
C ARG A 228 -25.35 -21.22 0.11
N ALA A 229 -24.88 -19.97 0.24
CA ALA A 229 -25.66 -18.80 -0.13
C ALA A 229 -25.83 -18.64 -1.65
N ALA A 230 -24.87 -19.10 -2.46
CA ALA A 230 -24.92 -19.03 -3.91
C ALA A 230 -25.74 -20.16 -4.56
N MET A 231 -25.76 -21.35 -3.94
CA MET A 231 -26.42 -22.57 -4.45
C MET A 231 -27.19 -23.30 -3.34
N PRO A 232 -28.34 -22.74 -2.88
CA PRO A 232 -29.11 -23.31 -1.77
C PRO A 232 -29.72 -24.69 -2.08
N ASP A 233 -29.93 -25.03 -3.36
CA ASP A 233 -30.61 -26.27 -3.78
C ASP A 233 -29.66 -27.47 -4.02
N VAL A 234 -28.34 -27.30 -3.90
CA VAL A 234 -27.33 -28.28 -4.39
C VAL A 234 -26.47 -28.92 -3.28
N LEU A 235 -26.59 -28.52 -2.01
CA LEU A 235 -25.57 -28.85 -0.99
C LEU A 235 -26.13 -29.49 0.29
N ASP A 236 -26.57 -30.75 0.19
CA ASP A 236 -26.70 -31.68 1.33
C ASP A 236 -25.39 -32.48 1.59
N ALA A 237 -24.35 -32.31 0.77
CA ALA A 237 -23.14 -33.15 0.80
C ALA A 237 -21.87 -32.49 1.38
N MET A 238 -21.92 -31.24 1.86
CA MET A 238 -20.80 -30.65 2.61
C MET A 238 -21.05 -30.82 4.10
N GLU A 239 -20.74 -32.01 4.62
CA GLU A 239 -20.72 -32.27 6.06
C GLU A 239 -19.82 -31.23 6.75
N SER A 240 -20.44 -30.45 7.63
CA SER A 240 -19.77 -29.61 8.59
C SER A 240 -19.19 -30.50 9.69
N GLY A 241 -17.89 -30.35 9.96
CA GLY A 241 -17.32 -30.86 11.21
C GLY A 241 -15.93 -31.45 11.04
N MET A 242 -14.99 -30.85 11.77
CA MET A 242 -13.61 -31.26 11.98
C MET A 242 -12.61 -30.91 10.87
N GLN A 243 -11.61 -30.13 11.29
CA GLN A 243 -10.41 -29.89 10.51
C GLN A 243 -9.62 -31.19 10.41
N GLN A 244 -9.31 -31.62 9.18
CA GLN A 244 -8.27 -32.61 8.93
C GLN A 244 -6.90 -31.93 9.05
N PRO A 245 -5.94 -32.53 9.78
CA PRO A 245 -4.65 -31.89 10.03
C PRO A 245 -3.84 -31.68 8.75
N LEU A 246 -3.15 -30.54 8.67
CA LEU A 246 -2.03 -30.36 7.74
C LEU A 246 -0.75 -30.85 8.41
N GLY A 247 -0.24 -32.00 7.95
CA GLY A 247 1.12 -32.48 8.29
C GLY A 247 1.23 -33.85 8.96
N GLY A 248 0.26 -34.75 8.81
CA GLY A 248 0.45 -36.16 9.17
C GLY A 248 1.28 -36.88 8.10
N GLY A 249 2.61 -36.86 8.22
CA GLY A 249 3.43 -37.94 7.67
C GLY A 249 3.15 -39.19 8.49
N GLY A 250 2.12 -39.95 8.13
CA GLY A 250 1.89 -41.28 8.68
C GLY A 250 2.72 -42.29 7.90
N GLU A 251 3.81 -42.77 8.48
CA GLU A 251 4.13 -44.18 8.30
C GLU A 251 2.94 -44.96 8.87
N GLY A 252 2.16 -45.62 8.00
CA GLY A 252 1.16 -46.59 8.43
C GLY A 252 -0.32 -46.20 8.28
N VAL A 253 -0.69 -45.43 7.26
CA VAL A 253 -2.04 -45.57 6.66
C VAL A 253 -1.81 -45.94 5.21
N ASP A 254 -2.12 -47.19 4.92
CA ASP A 254 -2.04 -47.79 3.60
C ASP A 254 -2.68 -46.90 2.55
N ASP A 255 -2.08 -46.93 1.35
CA ASP A 255 -2.66 -46.50 0.09
C ASP A 255 -4.18 -46.76 0.08
N VAL A 256 -4.98 -45.71 0.26
CA VAL A 256 -6.25 -45.67 -0.45
C VAL A 256 -5.88 -45.26 -1.86
N ASP A 257 -5.50 -46.29 -2.61
CA ASP A 257 -5.54 -46.34 -4.05
C ASP A 257 -6.71 -45.47 -4.56
N ASP A 258 -6.39 -44.34 -5.19
CA ASP A 258 -7.27 -43.67 -6.14
C ASP A 258 -7.20 -44.42 -7.50
N HIS A 259 -7.19 -45.75 -7.40
CA HIS A 259 -7.19 -46.74 -8.49
C HIS A 259 -8.49 -47.55 -8.45
N ASP A 260 -9.64 -46.92 -8.29
CA ASP A 260 -10.90 -47.49 -8.80
C ASP A 260 -11.98 -46.42 -9.05
N ALA A 261 -11.68 -45.47 -9.93
CA ALA A 261 -12.71 -44.90 -10.79
C ALA A 261 -12.63 -45.66 -12.11
N GLY A 262 -13.39 -46.75 -12.16
CA GLY A 262 -13.54 -47.62 -13.31
C GLY A 262 -13.76 -46.85 -14.60
N ALA A 263 -13.28 -47.46 -15.67
CA ALA A 263 -13.52 -47.07 -17.04
C ALA A 263 -15.02 -46.95 -17.34
N ASP A 264 -15.59 -45.77 -17.11
CA ASP A 264 -16.81 -45.28 -17.75
C ASP A 264 -16.74 -43.75 -17.74
N GLY A 265 -16.62 -43.16 -18.92
CA GLY A 265 -16.37 -41.74 -19.08
C GLY A 265 -17.54 -40.88 -18.63
N HIS A 266 -17.38 -40.19 -17.50
CA HIS A 266 -17.95 -38.86 -17.23
C HIS A 266 -17.07 -38.10 -16.23
N ASP A 267 -16.37 -37.09 -16.73
CA ASP A 267 -15.60 -36.08 -16.00
C ASP A 267 -16.52 -35.26 -15.07
N ALA A 268 -16.48 -35.55 -13.77
CA ALA A 268 -17.22 -34.84 -12.73
C ALA A 268 -16.26 -34.09 -11.78
N GLY A 269 -15.77 -32.94 -12.24
CA GLY A 269 -15.42 -31.74 -11.49
C GLY A 269 -14.92 -31.86 -10.05
N ARG A 270 -13.60 -31.85 -9.86
CA ARG A 270 -12.96 -31.60 -8.56
C ARG A 270 -13.19 -30.12 -8.16
N THR A 271 -13.90 -29.85 -7.08
CA THR A 271 -14.09 -28.46 -6.62
C THR A 271 -12.77 -27.85 -6.13
N PRO A 272 -12.36 -26.65 -6.60
CA PRO A 272 -11.13 -25.99 -6.14
C PRO A 272 -11.13 -25.71 -4.63
N ARG A 273 -9.96 -25.87 -3.99
CA ARG A 273 -9.79 -25.61 -2.56
C ARG A 273 -9.95 -24.12 -2.22
N PRO A 274 -10.53 -23.76 -1.05
CA PRO A 274 -10.67 -22.37 -0.64
C PRO A 274 -9.30 -21.69 -0.48
N ARG A 275 -9.15 -20.47 -1.01
CA ARG A 275 -7.88 -19.72 -0.97
C ARG A 275 -8.08 -18.32 -0.37
N LEU A 276 -7.14 -17.91 0.47
CA LEU A 276 -7.11 -16.67 1.21
C LEU A 276 -6.93 -15.45 0.28
N GLN A 277 -7.80 -14.46 0.44
CA GLN A 277 -7.50 -13.07 0.03
C GLN A 277 -7.20 -12.27 1.29
N TYR A 278 -6.03 -11.63 1.36
CA TYR A 278 -5.54 -11.03 2.60
C TYR A 278 -5.04 -9.61 2.44
N TYR A 279 -5.37 -8.76 3.41
CA TYR A 279 -4.76 -7.45 3.60
C TYR A 279 -4.26 -7.30 5.05
N GLY A 280 -2.95 -7.44 5.25
CA GLY A 280 -2.32 -7.30 6.56
C GLY A 280 -1.54 -6.00 6.69
N THR A 281 -1.67 -5.33 7.83
CA THR A 281 -0.91 -4.11 8.14
C THR A 281 0.03 -4.32 9.33
N SER A 282 1.23 -3.73 9.32
CA SER A 282 2.18 -3.80 10.45
C SER A 282 2.50 -5.25 10.84
N TYR A 283 2.35 -5.67 12.10
CA TYR A 283 2.48 -7.08 12.50
C TYR A 283 1.60 -8.04 11.67
N GLY A 284 0.47 -7.59 11.13
CA GLY A 284 -0.33 -8.38 10.18
C GLY A 284 0.47 -8.82 8.96
N THR A 285 1.55 -8.13 8.59
CA THR A 285 2.46 -8.60 7.55
C THR A 285 3.31 -9.80 7.96
N VAL A 286 3.66 -9.92 9.25
CA VAL A 286 4.31 -11.13 9.80
C VAL A 286 3.34 -12.30 9.72
N LEU A 287 2.09 -12.10 10.17
CA LEU A 287 1.04 -13.11 10.11
C LEU A 287 0.74 -13.55 8.67
N GLY A 288 0.62 -12.61 7.73
CA GLY A 288 0.43 -12.90 6.31
C GLY A 288 1.61 -13.68 5.71
N ASN A 289 2.85 -13.31 6.06
CA ASN A 289 4.04 -14.01 5.59
C ASN A 289 4.14 -15.43 6.17
N ALA A 290 3.86 -15.60 7.47
CA ALA A 290 3.78 -16.91 8.11
C ALA A 290 2.72 -17.79 7.44
N PHE A 291 1.52 -17.27 7.20
CA PHE A 291 0.46 -17.99 6.49
C PHE A 291 0.91 -18.41 5.08
N LEU A 292 1.49 -17.50 4.32
CA LEU A 292 1.96 -17.78 2.96
C LEU A 292 3.08 -18.84 2.94
N SER A 293 3.97 -18.84 3.92
CA SER A 293 5.05 -19.83 4.02
C SER A 293 4.56 -21.20 4.50
N MET A 294 3.60 -21.23 5.44
CA MET A 294 3.02 -22.47 5.95
C MET A 294 2.03 -23.09 4.95
N PHE A 295 1.27 -22.27 4.22
CA PHE A 295 0.15 -22.69 3.37
C PHE A 295 0.16 -21.99 1.99
N PRO A 296 1.23 -22.09 1.18
CA PRO A 296 1.38 -21.31 -0.05
C PRO A 296 0.27 -21.54 -1.07
N GLY A 297 -0.21 -22.78 -1.24
CA GLY A 297 -1.34 -23.12 -2.12
C GLY A 297 -2.70 -22.62 -1.64
N ARG A 298 -2.78 -22.11 -0.41
CA ARG A 298 -4.00 -21.58 0.19
C ARG A 298 -4.06 -20.06 0.09
N VAL A 299 -3.23 -19.42 -0.74
CA VAL A 299 -3.22 -17.96 -0.96
C VAL A 299 -3.66 -17.62 -2.38
N LYS A 300 -4.74 -16.86 -2.50
CA LYS A 300 -5.24 -16.31 -3.76
C LYS A 300 -4.58 -14.98 -4.08
N ARG A 301 -4.72 -14.00 -3.18
CA ARG A 301 -4.15 -12.65 -3.31
C ARG A 301 -3.75 -12.12 -1.94
N MET A 302 -2.64 -11.39 -1.88
CA MET A 302 -2.12 -10.89 -0.61
C MET A 302 -1.50 -9.50 -0.77
N ILE A 303 -1.93 -8.59 0.10
CA ILE A 303 -1.39 -7.24 0.26
C ILE A 303 -0.80 -7.13 1.67
N LEU A 304 0.47 -6.73 1.76
CA LEU A 304 1.17 -6.48 3.02
C LEU A 304 1.57 -5.01 3.08
N ASP A 305 1.12 -4.26 4.09
CA ASP A 305 1.27 -2.80 4.17
C ASP A 305 1.90 -2.34 5.48
N GLY A 306 2.96 -1.53 5.40
CA GLY A 306 3.84 -1.30 6.55
C GLY A 306 4.50 -2.62 6.93
N VAL A 307 5.49 -3.02 6.13
CA VAL A 307 6.01 -4.39 6.12
C VAL A 307 7.06 -4.58 7.21
N VAL A 308 6.83 -5.57 8.08
CA VAL A 308 7.80 -6.10 9.04
C VAL A 308 8.60 -7.24 8.39
N VAL A 309 9.91 -7.26 8.60
CA VAL A 309 10.77 -8.39 8.20
C VAL A 309 10.54 -9.55 9.18
N ALA A 310 9.83 -10.59 8.72
CA ALA A 310 9.43 -11.72 9.57
C ALA A 310 10.62 -12.51 10.15
N ASP A 311 11.73 -12.63 9.41
CA ASP A 311 12.96 -13.26 9.92
C ASP A 311 13.52 -12.50 11.15
N ASN A 312 13.57 -11.16 11.08
CA ASN A 312 14.01 -10.33 12.19
C ASN A 312 13.01 -10.39 13.37
N TRP A 313 11.70 -10.45 13.05
CA TRP A 313 10.64 -10.58 14.05
C TRP A 313 10.85 -11.81 14.94
N VAL A 314 10.97 -13.00 14.33
CA VAL A 314 11.10 -14.27 15.08
C VAL A 314 12.46 -14.46 15.76
N LEU A 315 13.45 -13.60 15.45
CA LEU A 315 14.74 -13.58 16.12
C LEU A 315 14.77 -12.60 17.30
N GLY A 316 13.77 -11.72 17.44
CA GLY A 316 13.81 -10.62 18.41
C GLY A 316 14.80 -9.51 18.02
N ASP A 317 15.22 -9.45 16.75
CA ASP A 317 16.16 -8.44 16.25
C ASP A 317 15.44 -7.28 15.57
N TRP A 318 14.79 -6.45 16.37
CA TRP A 318 13.92 -5.38 15.87
C TRP A 318 14.65 -4.03 15.70
N GLU A 319 15.99 -4.02 15.75
CA GLU A 319 16.82 -2.80 15.77
C GLU A 319 16.67 -1.93 14.50
N GLU A 320 16.40 -2.57 13.37
CA GLU A 320 16.27 -1.89 12.08
C GLU A 320 14.86 -1.33 11.82
N SER A 321 13.89 -1.63 12.69
CA SER A 321 12.50 -1.14 12.56
C SER A 321 12.38 0.39 12.65
N ALA A 322 13.34 1.05 13.29
CA ALA A 322 13.26 2.49 13.58
C ALA A 322 14.24 3.34 12.77
N VAL A 323 14.82 2.80 11.69
CA VAL A 323 15.77 3.54 10.82
C VAL A 323 15.15 4.86 10.33
N ASP A 324 13.86 4.83 9.98
CA ASP A 324 13.14 5.98 9.45
C ASP A 324 12.55 6.89 10.54
N THR A 325 12.58 6.52 11.82
CA THR A 325 12.02 7.35 12.92
C THR A 325 12.68 8.72 12.97
N HIS A 326 14.01 8.78 12.78
CA HIS A 326 14.72 10.06 12.73
C HIS A 326 14.29 10.93 11.54
N HIS A 327 14.02 10.31 10.38
CA HIS A 327 13.49 11.02 9.22
C HIS A 327 12.07 11.55 9.46
N ALA A 328 11.21 10.77 10.11
CA ALA A 328 9.85 11.18 10.49
C ALA A 328 9.84 12.36 11.49
N ILE A 329 10.70 12.34 12.51
CA ILE A 329 10.86 13.45 13.46
C ILE A 329 11.39 14.71 12.75
N ASN A 330 12.42 14.57 11.91
CA ASN A 330 12.94 15.71 11.15
C ASN A 330 11.88 16.32 10.24
N TYR A 331 10.99 15.49 9.69
CA TYR A 331 9.88 15.97 8.88
C TYR A 331 8.85 16.75 9.72
N PHE A 332 8.57 16.36 10.97
CA PHE A 332 7.78 17.19 11.90
C PHE A 332 8.39 18.58 12.06
N TYR A 333 9.68 18.68 12.35
CA TYR A 333 10.34 19.98 12.50
C TYR A 333 10.34 20.80 11.21
N LYS A 334 10.63 20.17 10.07
CA LYS A 334 10.62 20.82 8.75
C LYS A 334 9.24 21.37 8.41
N THR A 335 8.18 20.58 8.60
CA THR A 335 6.81 21.00 8.30
C THR A 335 6.30 22.04 9.28
N CYS A 336 6.63 21.92 10.58
CA CYS A 336 6.37 22.96 11.56
C CYS A 336 7.04 24.29 11.18
N PHE A 337 8.31 24.27 10.76
CA PHE A 337 9.00 25.46 10.29
C PHE A 337 8.31 26.07 9.06
N GLN A 338 8.01 25.25 8.04
CA GLN A 338 7.33 25.68 6.82
C GLN A 338 5.92 26.22 7.07
N ALA A 339 5.23 25.70 8.09
CA ALA A 339 3.87 26.11 8.42
C ALA A 339 3.75 27.56 8.91
N GLY A 340 4.86 28.18 9.34
CA GLY A 340 4.85 29.57 9.80
C GLY A 340 4.17 29.74 11.13
N THR A 341 3.38 30.80 11.24
CA THR A 341 2.58 31.13 12.43
C THR A 341 1.54 30.07 12.79
N ARG A 342 1.30 29.09 11.90
CA ARG A 342 0.44 27.92 12.19
C ARG A 342 1.11 26.88 13.09
N CYS A 343 2.43 26.89 13.23
CA CYS A 343 3.10 26.00 14.17
C CYS A 343 3.39 26.74 15.48
N ALA A 344 2.82 26.28 16.59
CA ALA A 344 2.97 26.92 17.90
C ALA A 344 4.42 26.90 18.43
N LEU A 345 5.24 25.96 17.94
CA LEU A 345 6.65 25.81 18.29
C LEU A 345 7.59 26.77 17.54
N ARG A 346 7.13 27.41 16.45
CA ARG A 346 7.95 28.28 15.62
C ARG A 346 7.91 29.71 16.17
N ASN A 347 9.09 30.33 16.23
CA ASN A 347 9.27 31.74 16.50
C ASN A 347 9.60 32.49 15.20
N ASP A 348 9.27 33.79 15.14
CA ASP A 348 9.58 34.64 13.97
C ASP A 348 11.10 34.80 13.74
N SER A 349 11.89 34.66 14.79
CA SER A 349 13.37 34.72 14.74
C SER A 349 14.02 33.44 14.21
N ASP A 350 13.27 32.36 13.99
CA ASP A 350 13.85 31.10 13.53
C ASP A 350 14.34 31.19 12.09
N SER A 351 15.61 30.88 11.88
CA SER A 351 16.23 30.86 10.54
C SER A 351 16.10 29.51 9.84
N SER A 352 15.89 28.42 10.58
CA SER A 352 15.65 27.08 10.04
C SER A 352 14.91 26.17 11.01
N TRP A 353 14.46 25.01 10.53
CA TRP A 353 13.82 23.99 11.36
C TRP A 353 14.73 23.45 12.47
N HIS A 354 16.06 23.56 12.35
CA HIS A 354 17.00 23.18 13.41
C HIS A 354 16.82 24.04 14.68
N SER A 355 16.35 25.29 14.56
CA SER A 355 16.05 26.14 15.73
C SER A 355 14.90 25.57 16.56
N ILE A 356 13.91 24.95 15.90
CA ILE A 356 12.80 24.27 16.58
C ILE A 356 13.29 22.98 17.22
N GLN A 357 14.05 22.17 16.47
CA GLN A 357 14.68 20.95 16.98
C GLN A 357 15.50 21.24 18.24
N GLN A 358 16.39 22.24 18.19
CA GLN A 358 17.24 22.61 19.33
C GLN A 358 16.42 22.98 20.57
N ARG A 359 15.28 23.66 20.42
CA ARG A 359 14.41 24.00 21.56
C ARG A 359 13.80 22.76 22.20
N VAL A 360 13.32 21.81 21.40
CA VAL A 360 12.81 20.54 21.92
C VAL A 360 13.95 19.73 22.53
N ASP A 361 15.14 19.77 21.92
CA ASP A 361 16.29 19.03 22.43
C ASP A 361 16.78 19.55 23.78
N VAL A 362 16.69 20.87 24.00
CA VAL A 362 16.96 21.53 25.29
C VAL A 362 15.86 21.22 26.30
N LEU A 363 14.59 21.14 25.89
CA LEU A 363 13.49 20.73 26.76
C LEU A 363 13.74 19.32 27.31
N VAL A 364 14.06 18.36 26.44
CA VAL A 364 14.36 16.97 26.82
C VAL A 364 15.54 16.93 27.80
N ALA A 365 16.66 17.56 27.44
CA ALA A 365 17.85 17.57 28.30
C ALA A 365 17.59 18.24 29.66
N ARG A 366 16.81 19.32 29.70
CA ARG A 366 16.41 19.98 30.95
C ARG A 366 15.57 19.05 31.83
N LEU A 367 14.63 18.32 31.25
CA LEU A 367 13.77 17.39 31.97
C LEU A 367 14.54 16.14 32.44
N ASP A 368 15.58 15.72 31.72
CA ASP A 368 16.47 14.64 32.17
C ASP A 368 17.34 15.07 33.36
N GLU A 369 17.78 16.34 33.39
CA GLU A 369 18.61 16.90 34.46
C GLU A 369 17.78 17.29 35.70
N ASP A 370 16.61 17.90 35.49
CA ASP A 370 15.70 18.39 36.52
C ASP A 370 14.25 17.98 36.19
N PRO A 371 13.86 16.72 36.49
CA PRO A 371 12.50 16.23 36.28
C PRO A 371 11.47 17.05 37.06
N VAL A 372 10.31 17.29 36.45
CA VAL A 372 9.30 18.18 37.04
C VAL A 372 8.11 17.40 37.61
N PRO A 373 7.53 17.83 38.74
CA PRO A 373 6.34 17.21 39.28
C PRO A 373 5.10 17.57 38.45
N GLY A 374 4.29 16.57 38.15
CA GLY A 374 2.97 16.68 37.56
C GLY A 374 1.90 16.23 38.54
N ALA A 375 0.88 17.06 38.73
CA ALA A 375 -0.29 16.71 39.52
C ALA A 375 -1.48 16.46 38.60
N THR A 376 -2.21 15.38 38.86
CA THR A 376 -3.51 15.11 38.26
C THR A 376 -4.57 15.21 39.36
N VAL A 377 -5.78 15.67 39.04
CA VAL A 377 -6.83 15.91 40.07
C VAL A 377 -7.33 14.58 40.64
N ASP A 378 -7.48 13.56 39.78
CA ASP A 378 -8.06 12.26 40.11
C ASP A 378 -7.10 11.07 39.81
N GLY A 379 -5.86 11.35 39.43
CA GLY A 379 -4.83 10.34 39.16
C GLY A 379 -3.66 10.43 40.15
N PRO A 380 -2.59 9.65 39.97
CA PRO A 380 -1.46 9.69 40.91
C PRO A 380 -0.58 10.91 40.64
N GLU A 381 0.36 11.14 41.56
CA GLU A 381 1.53 11.97 41.29
C GLU A 381 2.34 11.41 40.12
N VAL A 382 2.79 12.32 39.25
CA VAL A 382 3.57 12.00 38.06
C VAL A 382 4.89 12.73 38.13
N VAL A 383 5.98 12.05 37.79
CA VAL A 383 7.26 12.70 37.48
C VAL A 383 7.34 12.77 35.96
N ILE A 384 7.57 13.98 35.43
CA ILE A 384 7.76 14.20 33.99
C ILE A 384 9.25 14.34 33.72
N ASP A 385 9.77 13.51 32.82
CA ASP A 385 11.16 13.56 32.38
C ASP A 385 11.29 13.64 30.84
N GLY A 386 12.51 13.57 30.32
CA GLY A 386 12.75 13.65 28.88
C GLY A 386 12.20 12.46 28.09
N SER A 387 12.03 11.30 28.71
CA SER A 387 11.46 10.11 28.06
C SER A 387 9.99 10.31 27.72
N ASP A 388 9.22 10.98 28.58
CA ASP A 388 7.80 11.30 28.31
C ASP A 388 7.63 12.17 27.04
N ILE A 389 8.58 13.09 26.77
CA ILE A 389 8.57 13.90 25.55
C ILE A 389 8.84 13.04 24.31
N LEU A 390 9.80 12.12 24.41
CA LEU A 390 10.20 11.25 23.32
C LEU A 390 9.10 10.22 23.00
N ASP A 391 8.46 9.67 24.02
CA ASP A 391 7.31 8.78 23.90
C ASP A 391 6.12 9.48 23.25
N LEU A 392 5.79 10.69 23.73
CA LEU A 392 4.76 11.51 23.11
C LEU A 392 5.09 11.74 21.63
N MET A 393 6.30 12.21 21.33
CA MET A 393 6.70 12.48 19.95
C MET A 393 6.58 11.22 19.09
N PHE A 394 7.13 10.10 19.54
CA PHE A 394 7.11 8.82 18.84
C PHE A 394 5.70 8.34 18.53
N GLY A 395 4.79 8.37 19.52
CA GLY A 395 3.40 7.97 19.33
C GLY A 395 2.67 8.80 18.27
N GLN A 396 2.94 10.11 18.21
CA GLN A 396 2.29 10.98 17.23
C GLN A 396 2.87 10.84 15.79
N LEU A 397 4.01 10.18 15.60
CA LEU A 397 4.57 9.92 14.26
C LEU A 397 3.71 8.96 13.43
N TYR A 398 2.87 8.14 14.06
CA TYR A 398 2.01 7.17 13.38
C TYR A 398 0.90 7.83 12.54
N SER A 399 0.36 8.97 12.96
CA SER A 399 -0.63 9.72 12.17
C SER A 399 -0.33 11.23 12.14
N PRO A 400 0.66 11.66 11.33
CA PRO A 400 1.09 13.05 11.27
C PRO A 400 -0.03 14.05 10.97
N LEU A 401 -0.99 13.67 10.13
CA LEU A 401 -2.11 14.53 9.71
C LEU A 401 -3.13 14.79 10.82
N ASP A 402 -3.21 13.88 11.78
CA ASP A 402 -4.16 14.00 12.89
C ASP A 402 -3.49 14.70 14.07
N PHE A 403 -2.17 14.51 14.25
CA PHE A 403 -1.53 14.81 15.53
C PHE A 403 -0.44 15.88 15.51
N PHE A 404 0.17 16.22 14.37
CA PHE A 404 1.29 17.18 14.37
C PHE A 404 0.91 18.58 14.86
N GLU A 405 -0.32 19.01 14.60
CA GLU A 405 -0.81 20.29 15.10
C GLU A 405 -0.91 20.29 16.64
N SER A 406 -1.54 19.26 17.22
CA SER A 406 -1.62 19.07 18.67
C SER A 406 -0.23 18.93 19.30
N LEU A 407 0.64 18.08 18.71
CA LEU A 407 2.01 17.89 19.16
C LEU A 407 2.78 19.22 19.21
N SER A 408 2.63 20.05 18.18
CA SER A 408 3.29 21.36 18.16
C SER A 408 2.78 22.29 19.27
N SER A 409 1.49 22.24 19.60
CA SER A 409 0.93 23.01 20.72
C SER A 409 1.46 22.52 22.06
N THR A 410 1.42 21.20 22.29
CA THR A 410 1.87 20.56 23.53
C THR A 410 3.35 20.86 23.79
N LEU A 411 4.21 20.66 22.78
CA LEU A 411 5.64 20.93 22.91
C LEU A 411 5.93 22.43 23.12
N ALA A 412 5.19 23.33 22.46
CA ALA A 412 5.38 24.77 22.65
C ALA A 412 5.03 25.22 24.08
N GLN A 413 4.01 24.63 24.70
CA GLN A 413 3.67 24.88 26.09
C GLN A 413 4.74 24.31 27.03
N ALA A 414 5.18 23.07 26.79
CA ALA A 414 6.21 22.42 27.61
C ALA A 414 7.56 23.17 27.57
N VAL A 415 7.96 23.69 26.40
CA VAL A 415 9.16 24.54 26.26
C VAL A 415 9.09 25.77 27.19
N ARG A 416 7.89 26.35 27.35
CA ARG A 416 7.63 27.51 28.24
C ARG A 416 7.43 27.12 29.71
N GLY A 417 7.54 25.84 30.05
CA GLY A 417 7.34 25.32 31.41
C GLY A 417 5.88 25.05 31.78
N ASN A 418 4.96 25.08 30.82
CA ASN A 418 3.57 24.68 31.04
C ASN A 418 3.37 23.24 30.55
N TYR A 419 3.21 22.32 31.49
CA TYR A 419 3.09 20.88 31.22
C TYR A 419 1.66 20.35 31.27
N THR A 420 0.64 21.20 31.40
CA THR A 420 -0.75 20.76 31.57
C THR A 420 -1.25 19.89 30.41
N GLN A 421 -0.99 20.29 29.16
CA GLN A 421 -1.42 19.50 28.00
C GLN A 421 -0.61 18.20 27.90
N LEU A 422 0.68 18.21 28.24
CA LEU A 422 1.51 17.01 28.28
C LEU A 422 0.96 16.01 29.32
N LEU A 423 0.61 16.48 30.52
CA LEU A 423 0.03 15.63 31.57
C LEU A 423 -1.29 15.00 31.17
N ALA A 424 -2.16 15.74 30.46
CA ALA A 424 -3.42 15.20 29.97
C ALA A 424 -3.23 14.08 28.92
N GLU A 425 -2.14 14.13 28.15
CA GLU A 425 -1.78 13.08 27.18
C GLU A 425 -1.10 11.88 27.87
N LEU A 426 -0.30 12.11 28.90
CA LEU A 426 0.44 11.08 29.62
C LEU A 426 -0.37 10.32 30.67
N VAL A 427 -1.39 10.97 31.24
CA VAL A 427 -2.31 10.40 32.22
C VAL A 427 -3.72 10.77 31.80
N PRO A 428 -4.34 10.00 30.89
CA PRO A 428 -5.74 10.20 30.60
C PRO A 428 -6.55 10.09 31.91
N PRO A 429 -7.65 10.86 32.05
CA PRO A 429 -8.41 10.92 33.28
C PRO A 429 -8.80 9.52 33.73
N MET A 430 -8.51 9.19 34.99
CA MET A 430 -9.02 7.98 35.61
C MET A 430 -10.55 8.08 35.57
N SER A 431 -11.20 7.20 34.81
CA SER A 431 -12.65 7.08 34.90
C SER A 431 -12.95 6.57 36.31
N ASP A 432 -13.69 7.34 37.09
CA ASP A 432 -14.21 7.02 38.45
C ASP A 432 -14.99 5.70 38.55
N ASN A 433 -15.27 5.07 37.42
CA ASN A 433 -15.98 3.82 37.39
C ASN A 433 -15.02 2.63 37.60
N ASP A 434 -14.92 2.23 38.87
CA ASP A 434 -14.77 0.83 39.31
C ASP A 434 -15.88 -0.10 38.76
N ALA A 435 -16.79 0.42 37.91
CA ALA A 435 -17.57 -0.43 37.03
C ALA A 435 -16.62 -1.06 36.01
N MET A 436 -16.12 -2.23 36.39
CA MET A 436 -15.76 -3.33 35.51
C MET A 436 -16.77 -3.36 34.35
N TYR A 437 -16.48 -2.63 33.26
CA TYR A 437 -17.21 -2.75 32.02
C TYR A 437 -16.78 -4.09 31.46
N ASP A 438 -17.51 -5.09 31.90
CA ASP A 438 -17.40 -6.44 31.42
C ASP A 438 -17.52 -6.37 29.89
N ILE A 439 -16.44 -6.73 29.19
CA ILE A 439 -16.48 -6.92 27.72
C ILE A 439 -17.69 -7.80 27.37
N ASP A 440 -18.04 -8.69 28.29
CA ASP A 440 -19.13 -9.64 28.22
C ASP A 440 -20.53 -9.03 28.36
N ARG A 441 -20.69 -7.75 28.78
CA ARG A 441 -22.01 -7.11 28.98
C ARG A 441 -22.18 -5.76 28.30
N ASN A 442 -21.28 -5.40 27.38
CA ASN A 442 -21.36 -4.14 26.66
C ASN A 442 -22.61 -4.08 25.76
N ASN A 443 -23.71 -3.57 26.30
CA ASN A 443 -24.83 -2.99 25.54
C ASN A 443 -24.33 -1.70 24.85
N ALA A 444 -23.40 -1.85 23.90
CA ALA A 444 -22.92 -0.74 23.10
C ALA A 444 -24.05 -0.30 22.19
N SER A 445 -24.44 0.98 22.25
CA SER A 445 -25.36 1.57 21.28
C SER A 445 -25.06 1.09 19.87
N ASN A 446 -26.07 0.94 19.00
CA ASN A 446 -25.84 0.55 17.60
C ASN A 446 -24.93 1.52 16.81
N ASP A 447 -24.60 2.67 17.39
CA ASP A 447 -23.56 3.59 16.93
C ASP A 447 -22.14 3.00 17.08
N THR A 448 -21.38 3.01 15.98
CA THR A 448 -20.06 2.38 15.89
C THR A 448 -19.00 3.09 16.73
N ASP A 449 -19.06 4.42 16.84
CA ASP A 449 -18.05 5.20 17.57
C ASP A 449 -18.13 4.92 19.08
N SER A 450 -19.35 4.87 19.61
CA SER A 450 -19.61 4.52 21.01
C SER A 450 -19.23 3.05 21.33
N ALA A 451 -19.46 2.13 20.40
CA ALA A 451 -19.05 0.72 20.55
C ALA A 451 -17.53 0.55 20.58
N VAL A 452 -16.83 1.23 19.68
CA VAL A 452 -15.37 1.27 19.64
C VAL A 452 -14.79 1.75 20.97
N ASP A 453 -15.35 2.83 21.51
CA ASP A 453 -14.89 3.46 22.75
C ASP A 453 -15.15 2.55 23.97
N ALA A 454 -16.28 1.85 24.00
CA ALA A 454 -16.57 0.85 25.03
C ALA A 454 -15.61 -0.36 24.98
N ILE A 455 -15.34 -0.92 23.79
CA ILE A 455 -14.40 -2.04 23.63
C ILE A 455 -13.00 -1.62 24.06
N LEU A 456 -12.52 -0.44 23.62
CA LEU A 456 -11.18 0.04 23.94
C LEU A 456 -10.99 0.32 25.43
N ARG A 457 -12.02 0.85 26.12
CA ARG A 457 -11.97 1.04 27.58
C ARG A 457 -11.87 -0.26 28.36
N ALA A 458 -12.49 -1.32 27.86
CA ALA A 458 -12.54 -2.60 28.54
C ALA A 458 -11.37 -3.53 28.17
N TYR A 459 -10.71 -3.30 27.03
CA TYR A 459 -9.54 -4.06 26.60
C TYR A 459 -8.24 -3.50 27.22
N THR A 460 -8.07 -3.74 28.53
CA THR A 460 -6.96 -3.22 29.32
C THR A 460 -5.66 -4.05 29.20
N TRP A 461 -5.73 -5.25 28.62
CA TRP A 461 -4.58 -6.18 28.52
C TRP A 461 -3.89 -6.23 27.15
N MET A 462 -3.97 -5.15 26.37
CA MET A 462 -3.32 -5.08 25.06
C MET A 462 -1.80 -5.24 25.15
N ALA A 463 -1.16 -4.64 26.17
CA ALA A 463 0.29 -4.70 26.36
C ALA A 463 0.80 -6.13 26.67
N GLU A 464 0.03 -6.87 27.46
CA GLU A 464 0.28 -8.28 27.79
C GLU A 464 0.07 -9.15 26.56
N THR A 465 -0.97 -8.87 25.77
CA THR A 465 -1.21 -9.59 24.51
C THR A 465 -0.08 -9.36 23.50
N PHE A 466 0.39 -8.11 23.36
CA PHE A 466 1.55 -7.78 22.54
C PHE A 466 2.76 -8.62 22.97
N SER A 467 3.07 -8.62 24.27
CA SER A 467 4.22 -9.36 24.83
C SER A 467 4.06 -10.86 24.63
N SER A 468 2.84 -11.37 24.80
CA SER A 468 2.49 -12.78 24.60
C SER A 468 2.82 -13.27 23.19
N VAL A 469 2.39 -12.51 22.18
CA VAL A 469 2.61 -12.87 20.77
C VAL A 469 4.07 -12.64 20.40
N ALA A 470 4.62 -11.46 20.66
CA ALA A 470 5.97 -11.10 20.23
C ALA A 470 7.04 -11.97 20.87
N CYS A 471 6.91 -12.26 22.17
CA CYS A 471 7.83 -13.15 22.87
C CYS A 471 7.55 -14.64 22.60
N GLY A 472 6.31 -15.01 22.25
CA GLY A 472 5.96 -16.34 21.77
C GLY A 472 6.52 -16.66 20.38
N ASP A 473 6.69 -15.66 19.52
CA ASP A 473 7.31 -15.85 18.21
C ASP A 473 8.86 -15.86 18.26
N THR A 474 9.43 -15.29 19.32
CA THR A 474 10.87 -15.12 19.53
C THR A 474 11.44 -16.34 20.29
N PRO A 475 12.71 -16.76 20.07
CA PRO A 475 13.32 -17.75 20.96
C PRO A 475 13.42 -17.19 22.39
N ASN A 476 13.61 -18.07 23.38
CA ASN A 476 13.84 -17.62 24.74
C ASN A 476 15.10 -16.74 24.81
N LEU A 477 14.95 -15.44 25.07
CA LEU A 477 16.05 -14.48 25.16
C LEU A 477 16.66 -14.38 26.57
N GLY A 478 16.10 -15.06 27.57
CA GLY A 478 16.55 -14.98 28.97
C GLY A 478 17.90 -15.63 29.25
N HIS A 479 18.44 -16.40 28.31
CA HIS A 479 19.77 -17.00 28.42
C HIS A 479 20.91 -16.00 28.12
N TYR A 480 20.61 -14.85 27.52
CA TYR A 480 21.64 -13.86 27.18
C TYR A 480 22.19 -13.18 28.45
N PRO A 481 23.53 -13.07 28.59
CA PRO A 481 24.14 -12.42 29.74
C PRO A 481 23.88 -10.91 29.74
N LEU A 482 24.06 -10.26 30.88
CA LEU A 482 23.92 -8.80 31.02
C LEU A 482 24.76 -8.01 30.00
N SER A 483 25.95 -8.49 29.64
CA SER A 483 26.82 -7.85 28.64
C SER A 483 26.22 -7.79 27.24
N HIS A 484 25.38 -8.77 26.87
CA HIS A 484 24.66 -8.74 25.59
C HIS A 484 23.70 -7.55 25.54
N TRP A 485 22.87 -7.40 26.58
CA TRP A 485 21.89 -6.31 26.68
C TRP A 485 22.56 -4.94 26.78
N GLN A 486 23.67 -4.85 27.52
CA GLN A 486 24.49 -3.63 27.59
C GLN A 486 25.01 -3.25 26.19
N HIS A 487 25.59 -4.20 25.46
CA HIS A 487 26.10 -3.95 24.11
C HIS A 487 24.98 -3.52 23.15
N LYS A 488 23.82 -4.18 23.21
CA LYS A 488 22.65 -3.83 22.40
C LYS A 488 22.16 -2.41 22.68
N LEU A 489 22.02 -2.03 23.95
CA LEU A 489 21.64 -0.67 24.35
C LEU A 489 22.66 0.37 23.90
N GLN A 490 23.96 0.11 24.08
CA GLN A 490 25.01 1.01 23.64
C GLN A 490 24.96 1.22 22.12
N LYS A 491 24.87 0.14 21.35
CA LYS A 491 24.78 0.17 19.89
C LYS A 491 23.57 0.98 19.41
N LEU A 492 22.41 0.76 20.03
CA LEU A 492 21.18 1.49 19.69
C LEU A 492 21.25 2.97 20.10
N HIS A 493 21.86 3.29 21.24
CA HIS A 493 22.08 4.66 21.69
C HIS A 493 23.00 5.43 20.75
N GLU A 494 24.10 4.82 20.30
CA GLU A 494 25.04 5.40 19.34
C GLU A 494 24.39 5.62 17.97
N ARG A 495 23.57 4.67 17.50
CA ARG A 495 22.91 4.73 16.19
C ARG A 495 21.71 5.67 16.16
N TYR A 496 20.90 5.66 17.22
CA TYR A 496 19.69 6.46 17.37
C TYR A 496 19.72 7.21 18.70
N PRO A 497 20.44 8.35 18.76
CA PRO A 497 20.47 9.16 19.97
C PRO A 497 19.05 9.48 20.42
N ARG A 498 18.78 9.26 21.71
CA ARG A 498 17.49 9.49 22.39
C ARG A 498 16.37 8.47 22.08
N LEU A 499 16.31 7.85 20.91
CA LEU A 499 15.24 6.89 20.55
C LEU A 499 15.67 5.42 20.62
N GLY A 500 16.98 5.14 20.64
CA GLY A 500 17.53 3.80 20.71
C GLY A 500 17.01 2.97 21.88
N VAL A 501 16.72 3.64 22.99
CA VAL A 501 16.20 3.04 24.22
C VAL A 501 14.78 2.50 24.02
N LEU A 502 13.89 3.28 23.40
CA LEU A 502 12.49 2.88 23.16
C LEU A 502 12.41 1.58 22.35
N ILE A 503 13.31 1.43 21.37
CA ILE A 503 13.42 0.23 20.54
C ILE A 503 13.95 -0.95 21.37
N ALA A 504 14.97 -0.70 22.19
CA ALA A 504 15.58 -1.74 23.04
C ALA A 504 14.58 -2.30 24.06
N GLU A 505 13.74 -1.45 24.64
CA GLU A 505 12.72 -1.84 25.62
C GLU A 505 11.72 -2.83 25.06
N GLN A 506 11.36 -2.74 23.79
CA GLN A 506 10.44 -3.70 23.16
C GLN A 506 11.02 -5.12 23.18
N THR A 507 12.29 -5.31 22.81
CA THR A 507 12.93 -6.63 22.87
C THR A 507 13.23 -7.04 24.31
N LEU A 508 13.56 -6.09 25.20
CA LEU A 508 13.91 -6.38 26.59
C LEU A 508 12.77 -7.07 27.35
N LYS A 509 11.50 -6.75 27.03
CA LYS A 509 10.32 -7.43 27.59
C LYS A 509 10.38 -8.95 27.42
N CYS A 510 10.95 -9.43 26.31
CA CYS A 510 11.09 -10.86 26.04
C CYS A 510 12.26 -11.53 26.78
N ALA A 511 13.19 -10.76 27.36
CA ALA A 511 14.30 -11.31 28.16
C ALA A 511 13.80 -12.02 29.42
N GLY A 512 12.72 -11.52 30.02
CA GLY A 512 12.14 -12.07 31.24
C GLY A 512 10.92 -12.96 31.01
N TRP A 513 10.49 -13.18 29.77
CA TRP A 513 9.26 -13.90 29.45
C TRP A 513 9.37 -15.38 29.80
N GLN A 514 8.40 -15.91 30.57
CA GLN A 514 8.45 -17.27 31.12
C GLN A 514 7.49 -18.25 30.43
N SER A 515 6.52 -17.75 29.66
CA SER A 515 5.52 -18.59 28.97
C SER A 515 6.07 -19.05 27.62
N HIS A 516 6.15 -20.36 27.39
CA HIS A 516 6.71 -20.92 26.15
C HIS A 516 5.61 -21.30 25.15
N PRO A 517 5.74 -20.92 23.87
CA PRO A 517 4.74 -21.24 22.85
C PRO A 517 4.66 -22.76 22.60
N LYS A 518 3.46 -23.30 22.41
CA LYS A 518 3.28 -24.70 21.96
C LYS A 518 3.53 -24.88 20.46
N ASP A 519 3.16 -23.89 19.66
CA ASP A 519 3.41 -23.87 18.22
C ASP A 519 4.19 -22.59 17.88
N ARG A 520 5.35 -22.73 17.26
CA ARG A 520 6.20 -21.62 16.82
C ARG A 520 6.73 -21.90 15.44
N PHE A 521 6.48 -20.98 14.51
CA PHE A 521 7.02 -21.02 13.16
C PHE A 521 8.21 -20.08 13.05
N ALA A 522 9.42 -20.63 12.89
CA ALA A 522 10.67 -19.87 12.81
C ALA A 522 11.14 -19.60 11.37
N GLY A 523 10.27 -19.79 10.37
CA GLY A 523 10.60 -19.67 8.96
C GLY A 523 11.03 -21.00 8.31
N PRO A 524 11.55 -20.96 7.06
CA PRO A 524 11.88 -19.75 6.30
C PRO A 524 10.64 -18.98 5.81
N PHE A 525 10.71 -17.65 5.84
CA PHE A 525 9.65 -16.74 5.37
C PHE A 525 9.78 -16.44 3.87
N ARG A 526 9.42 -17.43 3.07
CA ARG A 526 9.49 -17.38 1.60
C ARG A 526 8.27 -18.02 0.96
N SER A 527 8.05 -17.73 -0.32
CA SER A 527 6.99 -18.37 -1.10
C SER A 527 7.53 -18.98 -2.40
N PRO A 528 6.92 -20.08 -2.89
CA PRO A 528 7.11 -20.54 -4.26
C PRO A 528 6.74 -19.47 -5.29
N SER A 529 7.24 -19.61 -6.52
CA SER A 529 6.89 -18.69 -7.60
C SER A 529 5.41 -18.84 -7.99
N PRO A 530 4.64 -17.74 -8.06
CA PRO A 530 3.28 -17.75 -8.60
C PRO A 530 3.30 -18.06 -10.11
N PRO A 531 2.13 -18.30 -10.73
CA PRO A 531 2.07 -18.51 -12.18
C PRO A 531 2.51 -17.28 -12.99
N PRO A 532 2.97 -17.47 -14.24
CA PRO A 532 3.35 -16.36 -15.13
C PRO A 532 2.18 -15.43 -15.47
N VAL A 533 0.98 -16.00 -15.57
CA VAL A 533 -0.29 -15.28 -15.79
C VAL A 533 -1.15 -15.49 -14.56
N PRO A 534 -1.43 -14.43 -13.76
CA PRO A 534 -2.30 -14.55 -12.60
C PRO A 534 -3.71 -14.99 -12.98
N ASP A 535 -4.35 -15.80 -12.13
CA ASP A 535 -5.73 -16.29 -12.27
C ASP A 535 -6.01 -17.09 -13.57
N SER A 536 -5.05 -17.88 -14.08
CA SER A 536 -5.36 -18.84 -15.15
C SER A 536 -6.18 -20.02 -14.60
N HIS A 537 -7.11 -20.57 -15.39
CA HIS A 537 -8.02 -21.64 -14.92
C HIS A 537 -7.29 -22.88 -14.39
N ASP A 538 -6.13 -23.20 -14.98
CA ASP A 538 -5.29 -24.34 -14.57
C ASP A 538 -4.56 -24.09 -13.22
N ASP A 539 -4.51 -22.85 -12.74
CA ASP A 539 -3.74 -22.46 -11.55
C ASP A 539 -4.54 -22.48 -10.24
N ASP A 540 -5.87 -22.37 -10.30
CA ASP A 540 -6.72 -22.52 -9.12
C ASP A 540 -6.65 -23.96 -8.54
N GLU A 541 -6.16 -24.92 -9.34
CA GLU A 541 -5.96 -26.33 -8.97
C GLU A 541 -4.57 -26.66 -8.41
N ASN A 542 -3.58 -25.75 -8.49
CA ASN A 542 -2.23 -26.03 -7.99
C ASN A 542 -2.07 -25.66 -6.51
N ASP A 543 -2.18 -26.65 -5.63
CA ASP A 543 -2.10 -26.51 -4.17
C ASP A 543 -0.68 -26.31 -3.60
N SER A 544 0.34 -26.15 -4.44
CA SER A 544 1.73 -25.95 -3.99
C SER A 544 2.20 -24.49 -4.01
N ARG A 545 1.45 -23.57 -4.61
CA ARG A 545 1.89 -22.19 -4.87
C ARG A 545 0.75 -21.16 -4.77
N PRO A 546 1.06 -19.89 -4.46
CA PRO A 546 0.06 -18.83 -4.48
C PRO A 546 -0.47 -18.57 -5.90
N SER A 547 -1.74 -18.17 -6.02
CA SER A 547 -2.38 -17.89 -7.32
C SER A 547 -1.88 -16.59 -7.97
N ALA A 548 -1.29 -15.68 -7.19
CA ALA A 548 -0.80 -14.39 -7.67
C ALA A 548 0.44 -13.91 -6.89
N PRO A 549 1.27 -13.04 -7.49
CA PRO A 549 2.35 -12.36 -6.78
C PRO A 549 1.87 -11.47 -5.64
N LEU A 550 2.71 -11.31 -4.63
CA LEU A 550 2.47 -10.43 -3.49
C LEU A 550 2.59 -8.96 -3.88
N LEU A 551 1.71 -8.14 -3.33
CA LEU A 551 1.83 -6.68 -3.35
C LEU A 551 2.28 -6.21 -1.96
N LEU A 552 3.41 -5.52 -1.91
CA LEU A 552 3.91 -4.89 -0.69
C LEU A 552 3.70 -3.39 -0.78
N LEU A 553 3.08 -2.80 0.22
CA LEU A 553 2.87 -1.37 0.35
C LEU A 553 3.79 -0.84 1.46
N SER A 554 4.45 0.27 1.19
CA SER A 554 5.25 0.95 2.20
C SER A 554 5.30 2.44 1.92
N THR A 555 5.44 3.23 2.97
CA THR A 555 5.57 4.68 2.86
C THR A 555 7.04 5.08 2.89
N LEU A 556 7.36 6.28 2.38
CA LEU A 556 8.74 6.69 2.17
C LEU A 556 9.55 6.79 3.48
N TYR A 557 8.90 7.26 4.55
CA TYR A 557 9.49 7.33 5.89
C TYR A 557 8.47 6.79 6.89
N ASP A 558 8.45 5.48 7.03
CA ASP A 558 7.60 4.80 7.99
C ASP A 558 8.40 4.61 9.29
N PRO A 559 8.00 5.24 10.42
CA PRO A 559 8.80 5.24 11.65
C PRO A 559 8.94 3.87 12.33
N ILE A 560 8.24 2.82 11.85
CA ILE A 560 8.19 1.48 12.46
C ILE A 560 8.48 0.38 11.45
N THR A 561 7.99 0.54 10.22
CA THR A 561 8.10 -0.46 9.16
C THR A 561 8.74 0.15 7.91
N PRO A 562 10.05 0.47 7.97
CA PRO A 562 10.73 1.29 6.98
C PRO A 562 10.68 0.66 5.59
N LEU A 563 10.84 1.49 4.56
CA LEU A 563 10.75 1.05 3.17
C LEU A 563 11.72 -0.09 2.82
N ASP A 564 12.88 -0.12 3.46
CA ASP A 564 13.86 -1.19 3.26
C ASP A 564 13.37 -2.55 3.76
N SER A 565 12.47 -2.60 4.75
CA SER A 565 11.80 -3.83 5.17
C SER A 565 10.92 -4.40 4.06
N ALA A 566 10.11 -3.57 3.39
CA ALA A 566 9.30 -4.01 2.25
C ALA A 566 10.16 -4.52 1.09
N ARG A 567 11.30 -3.86 0.82
CA ARG A 567 12.28 -4.32 -0.17
C ARG A 567 12.95 -5.63 0.23
N ALA A 568 13.22 -5.82 1.53
CA ALA A 568 13.81 -7.05 2.05
C ALA A 568 12.86 -8.23 1.88
N VAL A 569 11.61 -8.08 2.32
CA VAL A 569 10.59 -9.13 2.17
C VAL A 569 10.31 -9.42 0.69
N ALA A 570 10.28 -8.41 -0.19
CA ALA A 570 10.10 -8.61 -1.63
C ALA A 570 11.13 -9.56 -2.25
N ARG A 571 12.38 -9.59 -1.74
CA ARG A 571 13.44 -10.47 -2.25
C ARG A 571 13.15 -11.95 -1.97
N SER A 572 12.37 -12.26 -0.94
CA SER A 572 12.01 -13.63 -0.55
C SER A 572 10.74 -14.16 -1.26
N HIS A 573 10.04 -13.30 -2.01
CA HIS A 573 8.79 -13.64 -2.70
C HIS A 573 8.90 -13.34 -4.20
N PRO A 574 8.99 -14.37 -5.07
CA PRO A 574 9.15 -14.19 -6.50
C PRO A 574 8.02 -13.37 -7.12
N GLN A 575 8.38 -12.56 -8.13
CA GLN A 575 7.47 -11.68 -8.89
C GLN A 575 6.74 -10.61 -8.06
N SER A 576 6.99 -10.52 -6.76
CA SER A 576 6.40 -9.49 -5.90
C SER A 576 6.79 -8.07 -6.33
N ARG A 577 5.99 -7.10 -5.90
CA ARG A 577 6.20 -5.67 -6.21
C ARG A 577 6.01 -4.84 -4.95
N VAL A 578 6.89 -3.86 -4.77
CA VAL A 578 6.77 -2.83 -3.74
C VAL A 578 6.14 -1.58 -4.36
N LEU A 579 4.98 -1.19 -3.88
CA LEU A 579 4.36 0.10 -4.17
C LEU A 579 4.76 1.07 -3.05
N VAL A 580 5.47 2.12 -3.44
CA VAL A 580 5.95 3.15 -2.50
C VAL A 580 5.00 4.33 -2.51
N GLN A 581 4.47 4.68 -1.35
CA GLN A 581 3.73 5.91 -1.15
C GLN A 581 4.68 7.02 -0.68
N ASN A 582 4.79 8.10 -1.46
CA ASN A 582 5.63 9.26 -1.12
C ASN A 582 4.96 10.13 -0.03
N SER A 583 4.84 9.59 1.18
CA SER A 583 4.33 10.28 2.38
C SER A 583 4.98 9.71 3.65
N LEU A 584 4.72 10.34 4.80
CA LEU A 584 5.08 9.83 6.13
C LEU A 584 4.10 8.81 6.74
N GLN A 585 2.87 8.73 6.23
CA GLN A 585 1.76 8.17 7.00
C GLN A 585 1.56 6.67 6.75
N GLN A 586 1.47 5.87 7.82
CA GLN A 586 0.85 4.54 7.80
C GLN A 586 -0.67 4.71 7.58
N GLN A 587 -1.21 4.13 6.51
CA GLN A 587 -2.58 4.37 6.00
C GLN A 587 -3.65 4.27 7.11
N ARG A 588 -4.10 5.41 7.66
CA ARG A 588 -5.29 5.40 8.55
C ARG A 588 -6.44 6.32 8.16
N LYS A 589 -6.29 7.56 7.64
CA LYS A 589 -7.50 8.44 7.45
C LYS A 589 -7.46 9.51 6.35
N GLN A 590 -6.83 9.29 5.19
CA GLN A 590 -6.75 10.37 4.18
C GLN A 590 -8.03 10.71 3.40
N LEU A 591 -9.14 9.97 3.53
CA LEU A 591 -10.34 10.23 2.69
C LEU A 591 -11.59 10.75 3.42
N THR A 592 -11.66 10.71 4.75
CA THR A 592 -12.86 11.16 5.50
C THR A 592 -12.93 12.68 5.71
N LYS A 593 -11.80 13.38 5.90
CA LYS A 593 -11.77 14.86 5.95
C LYS A 593 -12.06 15.51 4.58
N ILE A 594 -11.68 14.83 3.48
CA ILE A 594 -12.03 15.25 2.11
C ILE A 594 -13.54 15.05 1.85
N GLN A 595 -14.18 14.05 2.47
CA GLN A 595 -15.62 13.80 2.29
C GLN A 595 -16.54 14.70 3.13
N THR A 596 -16.17 15.08 4.36
CA THR A 596 -17.02 15.93 5.21
C THR A 596 -16.95 17.42 4.86
N GLN A 597 -15.77 17.95 4.52
CA GLN A 597 -15.68 19.27 3.88
C GLN A 597 -16.18 19.23 2.42
N GLY A 598 -15.98 18.08 1.76
CA GLY A 598 -16.49 17.80 0.43
C GLY A 598 -18.01 17.72 0.35
N ALA A 599 -18.76 17.39 1.42
CA ALA A 599 -20.22 17.30 1.41
C ALA A 599 -20.92 18.68 1.47
N ARG A 600 -20.36 19.63 2.23
CA ARG A 600 -20.84 21.03 2.28
C ARG A 600 -20.44 21.81 1.04
N ILE A 601 -19.27 21.51 0.47
CA ILE A 601 -18.85 22.05 -0.83
C ILE A 601 -19.65 21.35 -1.95
N LYS A 602 -19.89 20.03 -1.90
CA LYS A 602 -20.74 19.30 -2.86
C LYS A 602 -22.13 19.88 -2.96
N LYS A 603 -22.86 20.18 -1.89
CA LYS A 603 -24.21 20.76 -2.08
C LYS A 603 -24.20 22.16 -2.73
N ARG A 604 -23.09 22.90 -2.64
CA ARG A 604 -22.92 24.22 -3.29
C ARG A 604 -22.27 24.12 -4.67
N HIS A 605 -21.54 23.04 -4.97
CA HIS A 605 -20.90 22.76 -6.25
C HIS A 605 -21.72 21.81 -7.15
N GLU A 606 -22.51 20.88 -6.61
CA GLU A 606 -23.41 19.98 -7.33
C GLU A 606 -24.63 20.72 -7.90
N LYS A 607 -24.97 21.90 -7.36
CA LYS A 607 -25.91 22.81 -8.02
C LYS A 607 -25.27 23.57 -9.20
N ASN A 608 -23.94 23.62 -9.27
CA ASN A 608 -23.15 24.21 -10.36
C ASN A 608 -22.41 23.16 -11.24
N GLN A 609 -22.55 21.86 -10.98
CA GLN A 609 -21.86 20.77 -11.69
C GLN A 609 -22.82 19.69 -12.20
N ARG A 610 -24.07 20.05 -12.48
CA ARG A 610 -24.82 19.42 -13.57
C ARG A 610 -24.58 20.21 -14.86
N GLN A 611 -23.33 20.19 -15.33
CA GLN A 611 -23.03 20.45 -16.73
C GLN A 611 -21.76 19.70 -17.10
N HIS A 612 -21.80 19.12 -18.29
CA HIS A 612 -20.95 18.04 -18.76
C HIS A 612 -19.44 18.34 -18.74
N SER A 613 -18.70 17.27 -18.49
CA SER A 613 -17.28 17.12 -18.82
C SER A 613 -17.00 17.27 -20.32
N ARG A 614 -15.74 17.62 -20.66
CA ARG A 614 -15.00 17.47 -21.97
C ARG A 614 -14.75 18.79 -22.78
N VAL A 615 -13.66 19.08 -23.54
CA VAL A 615 -12.16 19.27 -23.37
C VAL A 615 -11.54 19.88 -24.69
N ASN A 616 -10.29 20.42 -24.70
CA ASN A 616 -9.26 20.37 -25.80
C ASN A 616 -7.87 19.97 -25.29
N MET A 617 -7.03 19.45 -26.21
CA MET A 617 -5.73 18.81 -26.01
C MET A 617 -4.51 19.57 -26.60
N LEU A 618 -3.51 19.92 -25.78
CA LEU A 618 -2.16 20.39 -26.19
C LEU A 618 -1.22 19.22 -26.53
N VAL A 619 -0.56 19.24 -27.69
CA VAL A 619 0.46 18.23 -28.05
C VAL A 619 1.85 18.70 -27.64
N ILE A 620 2.43 18.02 -26.64
CA ILE A 620 3.77 18.29 -26.11
C ILE A 620 4.77 17.30 -26.73
N GLY A 621 5.71 17.78 -27.54
CA GLY A 621 6.79 16.95 -28.08
C GLY A 621 7.93 16.84 -27.08
N LEU A 622 8.09 15.68 -26.45
CA LEU A 622 9.19 15.40 -25.52
C LEU A 622 10.38 14.84 -26.28
N THR A 623 11.56 15.45 -26.12
CA THR A 623 12.81 14.96 -26.70
C THR A 623 14.00 15.20 -25.78
N GLY A 624 15.11 14.56 -26.08
CA GLY A 624 16.33 14.57 -25.29
C GLY A 624 17.32 13.55 -25.84
N SER A 625 18.61 13.82 -25.67
CA SER A 625 19.65 12.90 -26.12
C SER A 625 19.82 11.72 -25.14
N ILE A 626 20.57 10.71 -25.55
CA ILE A 626 20.85 9.56 -24.68
C ILE A 626 21.44 10.00 -23.32
N ALA A 627 21.00 9.35 -22.24
CA ALA A 627 21.45 9.61 -20.86
C ALA A 627 21.17 11.04 -20.31
N THR A 628 20.25 11.81 -20.91
CA THR A 628 19.89 13.15 -20.40
C THR A 628 18.71 13.14 -19.43
N GLY A 629 18.03 12.01 -19.22
CA GLY A 629 16.90 11.88 -18.28
C GLY A 629 15.50 11.99 -18.91
N LYS A 630 15.38 11.91 -20.24
CA LYS A 630 14.09 11.93 -20.97
C LYS A 630 13.07 10.91 -20.44
N SER A 631 13.48 9.66 -20.24
CA SER A 631 12.60 8.60 -19.73
C SER A 631 12.11 8.88 -18.31
N THR A 632 12.92 9.55 -17.49
CA THR A 632 12.53 10.02 -16.15
C THR A 632 11.41 11.06 -16.25
N ILE A 633 11.55 12.06 -17.13
CA ILE A 633 10.49 13.07 -17.39
C ILE A 633 9.23 12.43 -17.98
N SER A 634 9.39 11.50 -18.92
CA SER A 634 8.29 10.74 -19.52
C SER A 634 7.48 10.01 -18.44
N SER A 635 8.17 9.36 -17.49
CA SER A 635 7.56 8.71 -16.33
C SER A 635 6.88 9.71 -15.39
N LEU A 636 7.53 10.83 -15.07
CA LEU A 636 6.98 11.85 -14.16
C LEU A 636 5.73 12.53 -14.74
N LEU A 637 5.69 12.76 -16.05
CA LEU A 637 4.52 13.31 -16.75
C LEU A 637 3.34 12.33 -16.76
N HIS A 638 3.61 11.03 -16.81
CA HIS A 638 2.57 9.99 -16.77
C HIS A 638 2.02 9.73 -15.37
N SER A 639 2.84 9.89 -14.32
CA SER A 639 2.47 9.68 -12.93
C SER A 639 1.73 10.88 -12.32
N PRO A 640 1.04 10.72 -11.17
CA PRO A 640 0.55 11.84 -10.38
C PRO A 640 1.71 12.80 -10.00
N PRO A 641 1.49 14.13 -10.00
CA PRO A 641 0.20 14.83 -10.14
C PRO A 641 -0.20 15.15 -11.59
N HIS A 642 0.63 14.88 -12.59
CA HIS A 642 0.41 15.35 -13.97
C HIS A 642 -0.56 14.48 -14.78
N GLN A 643 -0.47 13.15 -14.63
CA GLN A 643 -1.37 12.17 -15.26
C GLN A 643 -1.59 12.39 -16.77
N LEU A 644 -0.55 12.78 -17.49
CA LEU A 644 -0.64 13.01 -18.94
C LEU A 644 -0.51 11.69 -19.71
N PRO A 645 -1.32 11.47 -20.76
CA PRO A 645 -1.10 10.38 -21.68
C PRO A 645 0.23 10.58 -22.42
N VAL A 646 1.06 9.55 -22.41
CA VAL A 646 2.35 9.53 -23.10
C VAL A 646 2.29 8.55 -24.27
N ILE A 647 2.62 9.04 -25.46
CA ILE A 647 2.76 8.28 -26.69
C ILE A 647 4.25 8.11 -26.96
N ASP A 648 4.79 6.93 -26.64
CA ASP A 648 6.20 6.58 -26.85
C ASP A 648 6.42 6.03 -28.26
N ALA A 649 7.18 6.76 -29.09
CA ALA A 649 7.47 6.38 -30.45
C ALA A 649 8.35 5.12 -30.57
N ASP A 650 9.23 4.84 -29.61
CA ASP A 650 10.06 3.64 -29.61
C ASP A 650 9.21 2.41 -29.29
N VAL A 651 8.23 2.53 -28.38
CA VAL A 651 7.27 1.45 -28.10
C VAL A 651 6.38 1.21 -29.33
N LEU A 652 5.88 2.26 -29.98
CA LEU A 652 5.08 2.13 -31.20
C LEU A 652 5.88 1.49 -32.34
N ALA A 653 7.15 1.89 -32.54
CA ALA A 653 8.03 1.30 -33.55
C ALA A 653 8.21 -0.21 -33.35
N ARG A 654 8.16 -0.70 -32.11
CA ARG A 654 8.20 -2.14 -31.80
C ARG A 654 6.86 -2.82 -32.10
N LYS A 655 5.75 -2.21 -31.68
CA LYS A 655 4.40 -2.76 -31.89
C LYS A 655 4.05 -2.93 -33.36
N VAL A 656 4.40 -1.97 -34.21
CA VAL A 656 4.05 -2.01 -35.65
C VAL A 656 4.83 -3.07 -36.44
N VAL A 657 5.81 -3.73 -35.82
CA VAL A 657 6.59 -4.83 -36.41
C VAL A 657 6.42 -6.15 -35.64
N GLU A 658 5.44 -6.24 -34.74
CA GLU A 658 5.09 -7.49 -34.05
C GLU A 658 4.40 -8.49 -34.98
N PRO A 659 4.56 -9.81 -34.76
CA PRO A 659 3.91 -10.85 -35.56
C PRO A 659 2.40 -10.60 -35.73
N GLY A 660 1.92 -10.68 -36.97
CA GLY A 660 0.54 -10.41 -37.35
C GLY A 660 0.21 -8.96 -37.72
N THR A 661 1.18 -8.05 -37.68
CA THR A 661 1.01 -6.67 -38.19
C THR A 661 1.41 -6.54 -39.66
N ALA A 662 0.88 -5.54 -40.37
CA ALA A 662 1.25 -5.26 -41.76
C ALA A 662 2.74 -4.91 -41.91
N GLY A 663 3.32 -4.21 -40.93
CA GLY A 663 4.74 -3.89 -40.92
C GLY A 663 5.62 -5.13 -40.77
N TYR A 664 5.25 -6.06 -39.89
CA TYR A 664 5.92 -7.37 -39.76
C TYR A 664 5.90 -8.14 -41.09
N VAL A 665 4.73 -8.27 -41.72
CA VAL A 665 4.58 -9.01 -42.99
C VAL A 665 5.44 -8.39 -44.09
N ALA A 666 5.48 -7.07 -44.19
CA ALA A 666 6.30 -6.37 -45.18
C ALA A 666 7.81 -6.55 -44.94
N ILE A 667 8.26 -6.52 -43.68
CA ILE A 667 9.67 -6.75 -43.32
C ILE A 667 10.08 -8.18 -43.63
N VAL A 668 9.31 -9.17 -43.19
CA VAL A 668 9.60 -10.59 -43.44
C VAL A 668 9.64 -10.87 -44.94
N LYS A 669 8.67 -10.35 -45.71
CA LYS A 669 8.63 -10.53 -47.17
C LYS A 669 9.89 -10.00 -47.88
N HIS A 670 10.43 -8.88 -47.42
CA HIS A 670 11.58 -8.24 -48.08
C HIS A 670 12.92 -8.82 -47.62
N PHE A 671 13.10 -9.02 -46.30
CA PHE A 671 14.40 -9.35 -45.73
C PHE A 671 14.65 -10.86 -45.55
N ALA A 672 13.60 -11.67 -45.33
CA ALA A 672 13.77 -13.10 -45.04
C ALA A 672 14.49 -13.90 -46.14
N PRO A 673 14.29 -13.63 -47.46
CA PRO A 673 15.01 -14.37 -48.51
C PRO A 673 16.53 -14.19 -48.46
N THR A 674 17.02 -13.07 -47.91
CA THR A 674 18.45 -12.71 -47.88
C THR A 674 19.04 -12.72 -46.47
N THR A 675 18.25 -13.03 -45.45
CA THR A 675 18.65 -12.98 -44.04
C THR A 675 18.03 -14.18 -43.31
N PRO A 676 18.71 -15.35 -43.33
CA PRO A 676 18.17 -16.60 -42.79
C PRO A 676 17.90 -16.56 -41.28
N ASP A 677 18.62 -15.70 -40.55
CA ASP A 677 18.54 -15.46 -39.11
C ASP A 677 17.57 -14.31 -38.76
N LEU A 678 16.74 -13.84 -39.69
CA LEU A 678 15.82 -12.72 -39.45
C LEU A 678 14.77 -12.99 -38.36
N LEU A 679 14.42 -14.25 -38.12
CA LEU A 679 13.43 -14.68 -37.14
C LEU A 679 14.09 -15.46 -36.00
N VAL A 680 13.63 -15.24 -34.77
CA VAL A 680 14.07 -16.00 -33.60
C VAL A 680 13.92 -17.51 -33.87
N PRO A 681 14.95 -18.35 -33.65
CA PRO A 681 14.91 -19.77 -33.96
C PRO A 681 13.82 -20.50 -33.19
N PRO A 682 13.29 -21.61 -33.73
CA PRO A 682 12.32 -22.42 -33.01
C PRO A 682 12.97 -23.10 -31.80
N SER A 683 12.24 -23.20 -30.69
CA SER A 683 12.64 -23.85 -29.44
C SER A 683 11.41 -24.43 -28.74
N ASP A 684 11.60 -25.17 -27.64
CA ASP A 684 10.50 -25.69 -26.81
C ASP A 684 9.56 -24.58 -26.30
N SER A 685 10.09 -23.36 -26.13
CA SER A 685 9.34 -22.17 -25.76
C SER A 685 8.87 -21.31 -26.95
N MET A 686 9.27 -21.64 -28.18
CA MET A 686 9.02 -20.85 -29.39
C MET A 686 8.66 -21.76 -30.57
N PRO A 687 7.38 -22.11 -30.77
CA PRO A 687 6.97 -23.05 -31.80
C PRO A 687 7.22 -22.52 -33.23
N PRO A 688 7.27 -23.39 -34.26
CA PRO A 688 7.64 -23.01 -35.63
C PRO A 688 6.80 -21.87 -36.23
N ASN A 689 5.52 -21.80 -35.87
CA ASN A 689 4.55 -20.79 -36.33
C ASN A 689 4.41 -19.59 -35.35
N GLY A 690 5.25 -19.54 -34.32
CA GLY A 690 5.15 -18.59 -33.20
C GLY A 690 4.03 -18.95 -32.20
N PRO A 691 4.09 -18.44 -30.96
CA PRO A 691 3.22 -18.85 -29.84
C PRO A 691 1.73 -18.58 -30.05
N HIS A 692 1.36 -17.77 -31.03
CA HIS A 692 -0.02 -17.42 -31.35
C HIS A 692 -0.39 -17.69 -32.82
N GLY A 693 0.42 -18.46 -33.56
CA GLY A 693 0.19 -18.76 -34.98
C GLY A 693 0.36 -17.57 -35.94
N LYS A 694 0.85 -16.42 -35.45
CA LYS A 694 1.03 -15.16 -36.22
C LYS A 694 2.46 -14.96 -36.75
N GLY A 695 3.33 -15.96 -36.59
CA GLY A 695 4.75 -15.91 -36.94
C GLY A 695 5.67 -15.75 -35.73
N ARG A 696 6.95 -16.10 -35.92
CA ARG A 696 8.00 -15.93 -34.89
C ARG A 696 8.46 -14.46 -34.82
N PRO A 697 8.86 -13.93 -33.66
CA PRO A 697 9.37 -12.56 -33.55
C PRO A 697 10.62 -12.31 -34.41
N LEU A 698 10.82 -11.05 -34.83
CA LEU A 698 12.04 -10.63 -35.54
C LEU A 698 13.25 -10.66 -34.60
N ASP A 699 14.36 -11.25 -35.05
CA ASP A 699 15.67 -11.13 -34.43
C ASP A 699 16.24 -9.73 -34.75
N ARG A 700 16.20 -8.85 -33.76
CA ARG A 700 16.59 -7.45 -33.91
C ARG A 700 18.10 -7.28 -34.11
N PRO A 701 18.99 -8.00 -33.40
CA PRO A 701 20.40 -8.05 -33.74
C PRO A 701 20.68 -8.44 -35.20
N ALA A 702 20.03 -9.48 -35.72
CA ALA A 702 20.21 -9.92 -37.10
C ALA A 702 19.75 -8.86 -38.11
N LEU A 703 18.53 -8.33 -37.93
CA LEU A 703 18.01 -7.24 -38.76
C LEU A 703 18.89 -5.99 -38.67
N GLY A 704 19.40 -5.68 -37.47
CA GLY A 704 20.29 -4.56 -37.22
C GLY A 704 21.58 -4.62 -38.04
N LYS A 705 22.24 -5.78 -38.11
CA LYS A 705 23.43 -5.98 -38.95
C LYS A 705 23.15 -5.75 -40.44
N ARG A 706 21.92 -5.97 -40.90
CA ARG A 706 21.50 -5.80 -42.29
C ARG A 706 21.14 -4.36 -42.65
N VAL A 707 20.86 -3.49 -41.68
CA VAL A 707 20.36 -2.12 -41.93
C VAL A 707 21.19 -1.01 -41.30
N PHE A 708 22.16 -1.33 -40.43
CA PHE A 708 23.07 -0.36 -39.81
C PHE A 708 24.48 -0.49 -40.36
N GLY A 709 24.98 0.58 -41.00
CA GLY A 709 26.33 0.72 -41.56
C GLY A 709 26.36 1.75 -42.69
N ASP A 710 27.56 2.02 -43.22
CA ASP A 710 27.79 3.09 -44.20
C ASP A 710 27.97 2.63 -45.65
N THR A 711 27.90 1.32 -45.91
CA THR A 711 27.99 0.81 -47.28
C THR A 711 26.75 1.19 -48.10
N PRO A 712 26.88 1.36 -49.42
CA PRO A 712 25.75 1.74 -50.28
C PRO A 712 24.54 0.82 -50.15
N ASP A 713 24.77 -0.49 -49.99
CA ASP A 713 23.70 -1.48 -49.89
C ASP A 713 22.95 -1.37 -48.56
N LEU A 714 23.67 -1.26 -47.43
CA LEU A 714 23.05 -1.07 -46.11
C LEU A 714 22.23 0.22 -46.04
N ARG A 715 22.64 1.29 -46.74
CA ARG A 715 21.85 2.52 -46.86
C ARG A 715 20.55 2.31 -47.64
N ARG A 716 20.57 1.51 -48.71
CA ARG A 716 19.34 1.15 -49.46
C ARG A 716 18.40 0.31 -48.59
N ASP A 717 18.93 -0.69 -47.89
CA ASP A 717 18.14 -1.56 -47.01
C ASP A 717 17.53 -0.80 -45.84
N ARG A 718 18.29 0.14 -45.25
CA ARG A 718 17.76 1.08 -44.24
C ARG A 718 16.65 1.96 -44.80
N ALA A 719 16.78 2.43 -46.05
CA ALA A 719 15.74 3.23 -46.69
C ALA A 719 14.45 2.42 -46.90
N VAL A 720 14.56 1.14 -47.30
CA VAL A 720 13.40 0.24 -47.42
C VAL A 720 12.76 0.00 -46.06
N LEU A 721 13.54 -0.36 -45.03
CA LEU A 721 13.02 -0.58 -43.67
C LEU A 721 12.30 0.66 -43.14
N ASN A 722 12.91 1.84 -43.26
CA ASN A 722 12.30 3.10 -42.85
C ASN A 722 11.01 3.40 -43.63
N GLY A 723 10.96 3.05 -44.92
CA GLY A 723 9.78 3.17 -45.77
C GLY A 723 8.59 2.31 -45.30
N ILE A 724 8.86 1.18 -44.65
CA ILE A 724 7.84 0.31 -44.05
C ILE A 724 7.43 0.83 -42.67
N VAL A 725 8.41 1.11 -41.80
CA VAL A 725 8.17 1.39 -40.38
C VAL A 725 7.62 2.79 -40.15
N HIS A 726 8.17 3.83 -40.78
CA HIS A 726 7.79 5.22 -40.47
C HIS A 726 6.30 5.54 -40.75
N PRO A 727 5.70 5.14 -41.89
CA PRO A 727 4.28 5.38 -42.12
C PRO A 727 3.39 4.66 -41.09
N ALA A 728 3.73 3.42 -40.73
CA ALA A 728 2.99 2.64 -39.74
C ALA A 728 3.05 3.28 -38.35
N VAL A 729 4.23 3.71 -37.90
CA VAL A 729 4.39 4.42 -36.61
C VAL A 729 3.60 5.73 -36.61
N ARG A 730 3.70 6.54 -37.67
CA ARG A 730 2.96 7.81 -37.77
C ARG A 730 1.44 7.61 -37.72
N TRP A 731 0.94 6.54 -38.34
CA TRP A 731 -0.47 6.20 -38.32
C TRP A 731 -0.96 5.82 -36.92
N GLU A 732 -0.21 4.98 -36.19
CA GLU A 732 -0.55 4.62 -34.81
C GLU A 732 -0.44 5.81 -33.85
N MET A 733 0.56 6.69 -34.05
CA MET A 733 0.64 7.96 -33.32
C MET A 733 -0.58 8.84 -33.57
N LEU A 734 -1.02 8.98 -34.83
CA LEU A 734 -2.21 9.76 -35.17
C LEU A 734 -3.47 9.18 -34.54
N LYS A 735 -3.67 7.85 -34.58
CA LYS A 735 -4.79 7.19 -33.89
C LYS A 735 -4.79 7.47 -32.40
N ALA A 736 -3.62 7.38 -31.75
CA ALA A 736 -3.49 7.65 -30.32
C ALA A 736 -3.83 9.11 -29.98
N LEU A 737 -3.37 10.06 -30.81
CA LEU A 737 -3.70 11.49 -30.67
C LEU A 737 -5.19 11.75 -30.84
N VAL A 738 -5.82 11.20 -31.89
CA VAL A 738 -7.27 11.32 -32.12
C VAL A 738 -8.06 10.68 -30.97
N GLY A 739 -7.62 9.53 -30.47
CA GLY A 739 -8.23 8.89 -29.31
C GLY A 739 -8.16 9.76 -28.05
N CYS A 740 -7.06 10.48 -27.83
CA CYS A 740 -6.93 11.42 -26.71
C CYS A 740 -7.78 12.69 -26.92
N TYR A 741 -7.87 13.18 -28.15
CA TYR A 741 -8.76 14.29 -28.52
C TYR A 741 -10.24 13.95 -28.24
N LEU A 742 -10.71 12.77 -28.66
CA LEU A 742 -12.09 12.31 -28.45
C LEU A 742 -12.42 12.04 -26.97
N ARG A 743 -11.45 11.54 -26.20
CA ARG A 743 -11.61 11.33 -24.74
C ARG A 743 -11.56 12.64 -23.95
N GLY A 744 -11.07 13.69 -24.57
CA GLY A 744 -10.87 14.95 -23.90
C GLY A 744 -9.70 14.91 -22.93
N CYS A 745 -8.50 14.66 -23.42
CA CYS A 745 -7.28 14.95 -22.68
C CYS A 745 -6.89 16.43 -22.84
N TRP A 746 -6.47 17.14 -21.78
CA TRP A 746 -6.07 18.54 -21.92
C TRP A 746 -4.68 18.73 -22.53
N ALA A 747 -3.82 17.72 -22.41
CA ALA A 747 -2.53 17.61 -23.09
C ALA A 747 -2.19 16.14 -23.34
N VAL A 748 -1.29 15.91 -24.30
CA VAL A 748 -0.71 14.62 -24.64
C VAL A 748 0.78 14.79 -24.90
N VAL A 749 1.59 13.90 -24.36
CA VAL A 749 3.04 13.92 -24.52
C VAL A 749 3.41 12.93 -25.61
N VAL A 750 4.14 13.39 -26.61
CA VAL A 750 4.66 12.57 -27.70
C VAL A 750 6.17 12.44 -27.48
N ASP A 751 6.59 11.30 -26.95
CA ASP A 751 7.98 11.03 -26.60
C ASP A 751 8.74 10.50 -27.82
N VAL A 752 9.63 11.32 -28.38
CA VAL A 752 10.41 11.02 -29.59
C VAL A 752 11.88 11.43 -29.38
N PRO A 753 12.83 10.48 -29.30
CA PRO A 753 14.26 10.79 -29.14
C PRO A 753 14.83 11.65 -30.30
N LEU A 754 14.33 11.41 -31.52
CA LEU A 754 14.76 12.07 -32.76
C LEU A 754 13.73 13.09 -33.26
N LEU A 755 13.05 13.82 -32.36
CA LEU A 755 11.93 14.70 -32.68
C LEU A 755 12.28 15.76 -33.74
N PHE A 756 13.45 16.39 -33.59
CA PHE A 756 13.92 17.45 -34.49
C PHE A 756 14.47 16.89 -35.81
N GLU A 757 15.17 15.77 -35.74
CA GLU A 757 15.80 15.07 -36.87
C GLU A 757 14.73 14.48 -37.80
N SER A 758 13.63 14.00 -37.23
CA SER A 758 12.46 13.46 -37.96
C SER A 758 11.46 14.54 -38.40
N LYS A 759 11.71 15.81 -38.08
CA LYS A 759 10.85 16.97 -38.37
C LYS A 759 9.43 16.86 -37.76
N LEU A 760 9.27 16.04 -36.72
CA LEU A 760 8.01 15.84 -36.02
C LEU A 760 7.69 16.99 -35.06
N ASP A 761 8.71 17.76 -34.67
CA ASP A 761 8.62 19.02 -33.92
C ASP A 761 7.72 20.08 -34.59
N ARG A 762 7.37 19.90 -35.87
CA ARG A 762 6.45 20.78 -36.61
C ARG A 762 4.99 20.60 -36.18
N PHE A 763 4.64 19.43 -35.65
CA PHE A 763 3.28 19.06 -35.25
C PHE A 763 3.01 19.26 -33.75
N CYS A 764 4.02 19.66 -32.98
CA CYS A 764 3.89 19.90 -31.54
C CYS A 764 3.53 21.36 -31.27
N GLY A 765 2.56 21.60 -30.38
CA GLY A 765 2.25 22.95 -29.89
C GLY A 765 3.37 23.47 -28.98
N THR A 766 3.85 22.60 -28.09
CA THR A 766 5.01 22.88 -27.23
C THR A 766 6.07 21.81 -27.44
N THR A 767 7.33 22.20 -27.57
CA THR A 767 8.47 21.28 -27.54
C THR A 767 9.12 21.33 -26.17
N LEU A 768 9.35 20.16 -25.55
CA LEU A 768 10.02 20.02 -24.27
C LEU A 768 11.31 19.22 -24.45
N VAL A 769 12.46 19.84 -24.16
CA VAL A 769 13.78 19.22 -24.28
C VAL A 769 14.36 18.96 -22.90
N VAL A 770 14.79 17.73 -22.65
CA VAL A 770 15.58 17.38 -21.45
C VAL A 770 17.06 17.39 -21.81
N ALA A 771 17.81 18.32 -21.22
CA ALA A 771 19.20 18.60 -21.56
C ALA A 771 20.13 18.60 -20.35
N VAL A 772 21.42 18.41 -20.59
CA VAL A 772 22.48 18.66 -19.61
C VAL A 772 23.44 19.70 -20.18
N ARG A 773 23.95 20.59 -19.33
CA ARG A 773 24.90 21.64 -19.70
C ARG A 773 26.30 21.07 -19.88
N ASP A 774 26.67 20.15 -18.99
CA ASP A 774 27.98 19.51 -18.98
C ASP A 774 27.94 18.15 -19.73
N PRO A 775 28.66 18.02 -20.86
CA PRO A 775 28.78 16.75 -21.58
C PRO A 775 29.36 15.61 -20.75
N ASP A 776 30.18 15.90 -19.74
CA ASP A 776 30.78 14.88 -18.89
C ASP A 776 29.74 14.19 -18.00
N ILE A 777 28.69 14.91 -17.58
CA ILE A 777 27.53 14.34 -16.89
C ILE A 777 26.80 13.34 -17.80
N GLN A 778 26.60 13.69 -19.08
CA GLN A 778 25.97 12.80 -20.06
C GLN A 778 26.77 11.51 -20.26
N MET A 779 28.09 11.66 -20.41
CA MET A 779 29.00 10.53 -20.66
C MET A 779 29.07 9.60 -19.45
N ARG A 780 29.26 10.15 -18.25
CA ARG A 780 29.28 9.38 -17.00
C ARG A 780 27.98 8.60 -16.78
N ARG A 781 26.83 9.24 -16.94
CA ARG A 781 25.52 8.57 -16.81
C ARG A 781 25.32 7.46 -17.85
N LEU A 782 25.81 7.66 -19.08
CA LEU A 782 25.74 6.62 -20.12
C LEU A 782 26.61 5.41 -19.75
N MET A 783 27.83 5.65 -19.27
CA MET A 783 28.75 4.60 -18.87
C MET A 783 28.30 3.85 -17.61
N GLU A 784 27.72 4.56 -16.63
CA GLU A 784 27.15 3.93 -15.41
C GLU A 784 25.94 3.05 -15.75
N ARG A 785 25.05 3.53 -16.62
CA ARG A 785 23.86 2.77 -17.03
C ARG A 785 24.22 1.55 -17.87
N ASP A 786 25.15 1.71 -18.80
CA ASP A 786 25.53 0.71 -19.79
C ASP A 786 27.00 0.31 -19.59
N ALA A 787 27.31 -0.31 -18.44
CA ALA A 787 28.68 -0.67 -18.02
C ALA A 787 29.47 -1.59 -18.98
N HIS A 788 28.80 -2.17 -19.97
CA HIS A 788 29.39 -3.01 -21.02
C HIS A 788 29.97 -2.22 -22.21
N LEU A 789 29.73 -0.91 -22.28
CA LEU A 789 30.23 -0.07 -23.37
C LEU A 789 31.66 0.39 -23.12
N SER A 790 32.50 0.30 -24.14
CA SER A 790 33.78 1.01 -24.12
C SER A 790 33.53 2.53 -24.17
N LYS A 791 34.46 3.32 -23.64
CA LYS A 791 34.38 4.79 -23.71
C LYS A 791 34.23 5.28 -25.17
N ALA A 792 34.95 4.66 -26.10
CA ALA A 792 34.86 4.97 -27.53
C ALA A 792 33.46 4.66 -28.11
N ASP A 793 32.83 3.56 -27.70
CA ASP A 793 31.47 3.22 -28.14
C ASP A 793 30.42 4.16 -27.56
N ALA A 794 30.57 4.55 -26.29
CA ALA A 794 29.70 5.53 -25.65
C ALA A 794 29.80 6.90 -26.34
N GLU A 795 31.01 7.36 -26.68
CA GLU A 795 31.24 8.58 -27.47
C GLU A 795 30.61 8.51 -28.86
N ASN A 796 30.76 7.39 -29.56
CA ASN A 796 30.15 7.21 -30.88
C ASN A 796 28.63 7.23 -30.81
N ARG A 797 28.02 6.66 -29.76
CA ARG A 797 26.57 6.72 -29.54
C ARG A 797 26.08 8.14 -29.27
N VAL A 798 26.80 8.93 -28.48
CA VAL A 798 26.45 10.35 -28.24
C VAL A 798 26.61 11.16 -29.53
N LYS A 799 27.71 10.99 -30.27
CA LYS A 799 27.99 11.68 -31.55
C LYS A 799 27.00 11.32 -32.66
N SER A 800 26.34 10.16 -32.59
CA SER A 800 25.33 9.74 -33.57
C SER A 800 24.02 10.53 -33.49
N GLN A 801 23.83 11.33 -32.44
CA GLN A 801 22.66 12.20 -32.24
C GLN A 801 23.08 13.66 -32.29
N MET A 802 22.13 14.57 -32.54
CA MET A 802 22.37 16.00 -32.38
C MET A 802 22.74 16.31 -30.92
N ASP A 803 23.77 17.14 -30.72
CA ASP A 803 24.21 17.61 -29.40
C ASP A 803 23.00 18.19 -28.64
N VAL A 804 22.86 17.79 -27.38
CA VAL A 804 21.67 18.12 -26.58
C VAL A 804 21.55 19.62 -26.32
N ARG A 805 22.68 20.36 -26.28
CA ARG A 805 22.70 21.81 -26.10
C ARG A 805 22.22 22.51 -27.36
N VAL A 806 22.50 21.95 -28.54
CA VAL A 806 21.94 22.43 -29.81
C VAL A 806 20.42 22.18 -29.83
N LYS A 807 19.95 21.02 -29.36
CA LYS A 807 18.51 20.75 -29.18
C LYS A 807 17.86 21.76 -28.21
N ALA A 808 18.52 22.06 -27.10
CA ALA A 808 18.05 23.04 -26.12
C ALA A 808 17.98 24.45 -26.71
N ALA A 809 19.03 24.92 -27.41
CA ALA A 809 19.05 26.22 -28.08
C ALA A 809 17.94 26.33 -29.14
N ARG A 810 17.77 25.29 -29.96
CA ARG A 810 16.69 25.22 -30.94
C ARG A 810 15.30 25.24 -30.30
N CYS A 811 15.15 24.63 -29.11
CA CYS A 811 13.92 24.68 -28.34
C CYS A 811 13.62 26.11 -27.86
N LEU A 812 14.59 26.78 -27.25
CA LEU A 812 14.43 28.13 -26.71
C LEU A 812 14.08 29.17 -27.78
N GLN A 813 14.55 29.01 -29.02
CA GLN A 813 14.20 29.91 -30.13
C GLN A 813 12.71 29.92 -30.48
N ARG A 814 11.94 28.93 -30.03
CA ARG A 814 10.47 28.88 -30.22
C ARG A 814 9.72 29.90 -29.37
N GLY A 815 10.39 30.50 -28.39
CA GLY A 815 9.82 31.49 -27.47
C GLY A 815 9.13 30.85 -26.26
N GLU A 816 8.82 31.70 -25.28
CA GLU A 816 8.18 31.31 -24.04
C GLU A 816 6.82 30.63 -24.29
N GLY A 817 6.60 29.46 -23.67
CA GLY A 817 5.39 28.65 -23.83
C GLY A 817 5.42 27.64 -24.99
N ASN A 818 6.18 27.91 -26.06
CA ASN A 818 6.31 27.00 -27.22
C ASN A 818 7.58 26.14 -27.17
N GLY A 819 8.61 26.60 -26.44
CA GLY A 819 9.84 25.88 -26.18
C GLY A 819 10.16 25.85 -24.68
N VAL A 820 10.30 24.65 -24.13
CA VAL A 820 10.68 24.43 -22.73
C VAL A 820 11.94 23.57 -22.67
N VAL A 821 12.93 24.00 -21.90
CA VAL A 821 14.14 23.21 -21.64
C VAL A 821 14.22 22.90 -20.15
N LEU A 822 14.31 21.60 -19.84
CA LEU A 822 14.59 21.11 -18.49
C LEU A 822 16.06 20.72 -18.40
N TRP A 823 16.83 21.48 -17.62
CA TRP A 823 18.24 21.21 -17.36
C TRP A 823 18.36 20.17 -16.24
N ASN A 824 18.91 19.01 -16.56
CA ASN A 824 19.04 17.85 -15.69
C ASN A 824 20.49 17.67 -15.20
N ASP A 825 21.12 18.76 -14.77
CA ASP A 825 22.49 18.76 -14.26
C ASP A 825 22.56 18.28 -12.79
N GLY A 826 21.47 18.47 -12.03
CA GLY A 826 21.41 18.17 -10.60
C GLY A 826 20.66 16.88 -10.24
N SER A 827 19.95 16.91 -9.12
CA SER A 827 19.25 15.75 -8.55
C SER A 827 17.92 15.46 -9.25
N ARG A 828 17.37 14.26 -9.03
CA ARG A 828 16.06 13.88 -9.58
C ARG A 828 14.93 14.78 -9.05
N ASP A 829 15.04 15.27 -7.82
CA ASP A 829 14.03 16.12 -7.17
C ASP A 829 14.02 17.55 -7.74
N GLU A 830 15.20 18.08 -8.07
CA GLU A 830 15.33 19.37 -8.78
C GLU A 830 14.71 19.30 -10.18
N LEU A 831 14.94 18.18 -10.89
CA LEU A 831 14.33 17.94 -12.18
C LEU A 831 12.80 17.84 -12.09
N ALA A 832 12.28 17.14 -11.08
CA ALA A 832 10.83 17.03 -10.85
C ALA A 832 10.21 18.40 -10.52
N THR A 833 10.86 19.21 -9.68
CA THR A 833 10.41 20.57 -9.36
C THR A 833 10.37 21.47 -10.59
N SER A 834 11.41 21.39 -11.43
CA SER A 834 11.49 22.14 -12.69
C SER A 834 10.40 21.73 -13.69
N LEU A 835 10.08 20.43 -13.74
CA LEU A 835 8.98 19.90 -14.53
C LEU A 835 7.62 20.40 -14.01
N ASP A 836 7.40 20.36 -12.70
CA ASP A 836 6.16 20.85 -12.07
C ASP A 836 5.89 22.33 -12.41
N GLU A 837 6.93 23.16 -12.37
CA GLU A 837 6.82 24.57 -12.74
C GLU A 837 6.50 24.74 -14.23
N ALA A 838 7.18 23.98 -15.11
CA ALA A 838 6.93 24.01 -16.54
C ALA A 838 5.48 23.61 -16.88
N VAL A 839 4.98 22.51 -16.32
CA VAL A 839 3.59 22.05 -16.55
C VAL A 839 2.58 23.08 -16.03
N ARG A 840 2.85 23.71 -14.88
CA ARG A 840 1.99 24.77 -14.33
C ARG A 840 1.91 25.99 -15.27
N LYS A 841 3.02 26.40 -15.87
CA LYS A 841 3.06 27.49 -16.86
C LYS A 841 2.27 27.12 -18.12
N LEU A 842 2.46 25.91 -18.66
CA LEU A 842 1.74 25.42 -19.84
C LEU A 842 0.22 25.34 -19.62
N ARG A 843 -0.21 24.98 -18.41
CA ARG A 843 -1.63 24.92 -18.05
C ARG A 843 -2.26 26.32 -17.98
N ARG A 844 -1.52 27.34 -17.49
CA ARG A 844 -2.01 28.72 -17.45
C ARG A 844 -2.18 29.34 -18.84
N SER A 845 -1.33 28.97 -19.79
CA SER A 845 -1.40 29.48 -21.17
C SER A 845 -2.48 28.81 -22.03
N SER A 846 -3.16 27.77 -21.52
CA SER A 846 -4.15 26.99 -22.26
C SER A 846 -5.48 26.91 -21.48
N PRO A 847 -6.30 27.99 -21.51
CA PRO A 847 -7.52 28.05 -20.70
C PRO A 847 -8.63 27.14 -21.22
N ASP A 848 -9.42 26.61 -20.28
CA ASP A 848 -10.47 25.60 -20.53
C ASP A 848 -11.59 26.05 -21.47
N TRP A 849 -11.75 27.34 -21.79
CA TRP A 849 -12.79 27.83 -22.71
C TRP A 849 -12.35 27.80 -24.19
N TRP A 850 -11.07 28.10 -24.47
CA TRP A 850 -10.48 27.97 -25.82
C TRP A 850 -10.62 26.54 -26.32
N SER A 851 -10.64 25.65 -25.35
CA SER A 851 -10.87 24.25 -25.50
C SER A 851 -12.23 23.89 -26.13
N TRP A 852 -13.30 24.54 -25.71
CA TRP A 852 -14.63 24.30 -26.27
C TRP A 852 -14.75 24.73 -27.73
N MET A 853 -14.06 25.81 -28.09
CA MET A 853 -14.21 26.43 -29.41
C MET A 853 -13.61 25.55 -30.53
N LEU A 854 -12.47 24.89 -30.31
CA LEU A 854 -11.89 24.02 -31.35
C LEU A 854 -12.60 22.66 -31.44
N LEU A 855 -13.12 22.12 -30.33
CA LEU A 855 -13.91 20.88 -30.36
C LEU A 855 -15.27 21.08 -31.05
N ALA A 856 -15.97 22.17 -30.73
CA ALA A 856 -17.24 22.53 -31.35
C ALA A 856 -17.11 22.88 -32.84
N CYS A 857 -15.90 23.23 -33.30
CA CYS A 857 -15.60 23.55 -34.69
C CYS A 857 -14.37 22.78 -35.19
N PRO A 858 -14.51 21.51 -35.60
CA PRO A 858 -13.41 20.72 -36.16
C PRO A 858 -12.65 21.42 -37.31
N PRO A 859 -13.29 22.20 -38.21
CA PRO A 859 -12.57 23.00 -39.19
C PRO A 859 -11.60 24.02 -38.57
N LEU A 860 -11.97 24.62 -37.44
CA LEU A 860 -11.11 25.54 -36.69
C LEU A 860 -9.94 24.81 -36.02
N ALA A 861 -10.16 23.60 -35.48
CA ALA A 861 -9.08 22.75 -34.97
C ALA A 861 -8.04 22.41 -36.06
N ILE A 862 -8.51 22.10 -37.27
CA ILE A 862 -7.65 21.86 -38.44
C ILE A 862 -6.90 23.14 -38.83
N ALA A 863 -7.58 24.30 -38.87
CA ALA A 863 -6.95 25.58 -39.18
C ALA A 863 -5.86 25.97 -38.16
N VAL A 864 -6.12 25.78 -36.86
CA VAL A 864 -5.14 26.02 -35.79
C VAL A 864 -3.97 25.04 -35.90
N SER A 865 -4.23 23.77 -36.20
CA SER A 865 -3.17 22.77 -36.42
C SER A 865 -2.30 23.12 -37.63
N ALA A 866 -2.91 23.59 -38.73
CA ALA A 866 -2.21 24.05 -39.92
C ALA A 866 -1.39 25.33 -39.65
N TRP A 867 -1.92 26.24 -38.84
CA TRP A 867 -1.22 27.44 -38.39
C TRP A 867 0.01 27.11 -37.53
N ILE A 868 -0.13 26.24 -36.53
CA ILE A 868 0.98 25.75 -35.69
C ILE A 868 2.05 25.09 -36.58
N PHE A 869 1.63 24.26 -37.53
CA PHE A 869 2.55 23.61 -38.47
C PHE A 869 3.32 24.63 -39.33
N TRP A 870 2.64 25.65 -39.86
CA TRP A 870 3.26 26.73 -40.64
C TRP A 870 4.22 27.58 -39.80
N GLN A 871 3.81 27.94 -38.58
CA GLN A 871 4.62 28.70 -37.63
C GLN A 871 5.91 27.94 -37.27
N ASN A 872 5.78 26.67 -36.88
CA ASN A 872 6.91 25.82 -36.54
C ASN A 872 7.84 25.59 -37.74
N THR A 873 7.28 25.46 -38.95
CA THR A 873 8.08 25.34 -40.18
C THR A 873 8.88 26.63 -40.45
N SER A 874 8.28 27.79 -40.21
CA SER A 874 8.94 29.09 -40.36
C SER A 874 10.01 29.34 -39.30
N ILE A 875 9.81 28.91 -38.05
CA ILE A 875 10.85 28.92 -37.01
C ILE A 875 12.03 28.04 -37.42
N ASN A 876 11.75 26.81 -37.89
CA ASN A 876 12.79 25.88 -38.33
C ASN A 876 13.62 26.42 -39.51
N ARG A 877 13.00 27.08 -40.49
CA ARG A 877 13.73 27.72 -41.60
C ARG A 877 14.65 28.85 -41.12
N ARG A 878 14.20 29.65 -40.15
CA ARG A 878 15.03 30.72 -39.55
C ARG A 878 16.21 30.15 -38.77
N TRP A 879 16.01 29.07 -38.02
CA TRP A 879 17.08 28.33 -37.37
C TRP A 879 18.12 27.83 -38.39
N GLU A 880 17.68 27.14 -39.44
CA GLU A 880 18.56 26.62 -40.49
C GLU A 880 19.37 27.75 -41.15
N ALA A 881 18.74 28.89 -41.47
CA ALA A 881 19.42 30.06 -42.02
C ALA A 881 20.47 30.65 -41.06
N SER A 882 20.15 30.78 -39.76
CA SER A 882 21.10 31.28 -38.75
C SER A 882 22.31 30.37 -38.57
N GLN A 883 22.12 29.05 -38.63
CA GLN A 883 23.20 28.07 -38.53
C GLN A 883 24.07 28.05 -39.80
N SER A 884 23.47 28.27 -40.97
CA SER A 884 24.23 28.46 -42.22
C SER A 884 25.05 29.74 -42.21
N GLU A 885 24.53 30.83 -41.64
CA GLU A 885 25.26 32.09 -41.50
C GLU A 885 26.40 31.99 -40.47
N GLU A 886 26.16 31.33 -39.33
CA GLU A 886 27.18 31.07 -38.31
C GLU A 886 28.31 30.17 -38.85
N LYS A 887 27.96 29.13 -39.62
CA LYS A 887 28.95 28.30 -40.35
C LYS A 887 29.66 29.01 -41.50
N ALA A 888 29.12 30.12 -42.01
CA ALA A 888 29.78 30.94 -43.02
C ALA A 888 30.69 32.01 -42.39
N ARG A 889 30.53 32.29 -41.08
CA ARG A 889 31.37 33.20 -40.29
C ARG A 889 32.55 32.49 -39.60
N LEU A 890 32.46 31.17 -39.40
CA LEU A 890 33.52 30.26 -38.94
C LEU A 890 34.27 29.68 -40.14
#